data_AF-A0A915NS65-F1
#
_entry.id   AF-A0A915NS65-F1
#
_cell.length_a   1.000
_cell.length_b   1.000
_cell.length_c   1.000
_cell.angle_alpha   90.00
_cell.angle_beta   90.00
_cell.angle_gamma   90.00
#
_symmetry.space_group_name_H-M   'P 1'
#
loop_
_entity.id
_entity.type
_entity.pdbx_description
1 polymer ?
#
loop_
_entity_poly.entity_id
_entity_poly.type
_entity_poly.pdbx_seq_one_letter_code
_entity_poly.pdbx_strand_id
1 'polypeptide(L)'
;MIYEKPQRKINSDEYSSISSNEILQENEELLNPWALIGRESDEKEEHMPVWRKYARIVLPHIGLILLSLFYVVGGAFIFYHLESPNEMDIRRDTMELIEKERNDMLEYLWIKINDENYSEEELEQIALERVDNISRILFEAFDTHYVGLSLLQSENVNVTQGTWSMTTAIFFTSTLLTTIGYGNLVPVTSLGRMFCIFYALFGVPLILITVTDIGKFLSEQIVWLYTRYARAKHRFRDRLLQQQQQQQPLSSGAAELASASSPQRSMLRAQLHELGLDNVHIPITLIAAILIGYMSIGALLLASWENWALFDGFYYSFITMTTVGFGDLVPTKREFYIIDLFYIVVGLAITTMCIDLVGIEYIEKIHYFGRAISGARFALVNVGGKMVRVPDLMRCAHVLQQKYGQRKTSGKNKNDSTTTALLHQFIVWRGAYAPRDLGYIRFIDIGSLASFESLSSLISSIFTGKKSREPSVVVPTYQNEIRLLESLDGLWTFVREPANSEGIGIINNWAEKDLSFEFENATKIPVPAAYNDLSFERDLQNHVGWVWYQRFYWLPSALTNNQNNRPRSFLHFGSVQYFAIVYLNGKEIGRHVGGHLPFQFELELIQNFPNLITVAVNNTLSSYTIPPGEFNIINLSSGNKIIQQTPNFDFFNYAGILRPVQIWHLPEIFINDIKLIADCYGNLSYSIELNEKLQILPKIIVTIFYGHKIVALMEGLNNKTIIEKANLWWPRGMGKPNLYIAEVKLFSENNGILIDVYREPFGFRSISIEDGLILINKKHFYCFGFGMHEDFEVHGRGFDRSVMIKDLNIFEWLNANCYRTSHYPYSEERAYEADRRGIVVITEVPAVGLRNFDKSLAKLHAKMITEMINRDKNHPSVIAWSLANEPLIKGDASFEYFSDLTILTRHLDPTRPITAVFGWYHGLGLIDAIKDSLVSQFS
;
A
#
# COMPACT_ATOMS: atom_id res chain seq x y z
N MET A 1 -55.59 -17.73 -2.36
CA MET A 1 -55.47 -19.01 -3.08
C MET A 1 -54.11 -19.57 -2.68
N ILE A 2 -53.99 -20.40 -1.63
CA ILE A 2 -54.37 -21.84 -1.52
C ILE A 2 -53.87 -22.59 -2.76
N TYR A 3 -52.97 -23.59 -2.71
CA TYR A 3 -52.94 -24.85 -1.96
C TYR A 3 -51.47 -25.35 -1.98
N GLU A 4 -50.80 -25.79 -0.90
CA GLU A 4 -51.07 -26.87 0.08
C GLU A 4 -51.20 -28.27 -0.54
N LYS A 5 -50.32 -29.21 -0.14
CA LYS A 5 -50.59 -30.61 0.31
C LYS A 5 -49.49 -31.61 -0.09
N PRO A 6 -49.36 -32.75 0.61
CA PRO A 6 -49.62 -32.99 2.03
C PRO A 6 -48.52 -33.84 2.73
N GLN A 7 -48.31 -33.60 4.02
CA GLN A 7 -47.88 -34.63 4.96
C GLN A 7 -49.12 -35.22 5.63
N ARG A 8 -49.22 -36.55 5.72
CA ARG A 8 -50.13 -37.22 6.68
C ARG A 8 -49.30 -38.03 7.66
N LYS A 9 -49.44 -37.63 8.92
CA LYS A 9 -49.03 -38.29 10.16
C LYS A 9 -49.53 -39.73 10.24
N ILE A 10 -48.77 -40.60 10.89
CA ILE A 10 -49.33 -41.54 11.87
C ILE A 10 -48.45 -41.47 13.13
N ASN A 11 -49.14 -41.44 14.26
CA ASN A 11 -48.62 -41.26 15.60
C ASN A 11 -47.97 -42.53 16.17
N SER A 12 -47.27 -42.24 17.26
CA SER A 12 -46.65 -43.04 18.30
C SER A 12 -47.29 -44.37 18.70
N ASP A 13 -46.40 -45.16 19.30
CA ASP A 13 -46.63 -46.26 20.24
C ASP A 13 -46.98 -47.59 19.57
N GLU A 14 -46.01 -48.50 19.50
CA GLU A 14 -46.10 -49.79 20.20
C GLU A 14 -44.88 -50.73 19.99
N TYR A 15 -44.50 -51.37 21.10
CA TYR A 15 -43.66 -52.58 21.29
C TYR A 15 -42.22 -52.57 20.72
N SER A 16 -41.19 -52.39 21.55
CA SER A 16 -40.54 -53.46 22.34
C SER A 16 -40.28 -54.76 21.57
N SER A 17 -38.99 -55.08 21.45
CA SER A 17 -38.41 -56.43 21.49
C SER A 17 -39.16 -57.56 20.79
N ILE A 18 -38.53 -58.18 19.78
CA ILE A 18 -37.99 -59.55 19.86
C ILE A 18 -37.37 -59.93 18.51
N SER A 19 -36.40 -60.82 18.65
CA SER A 19 -35.41 -61.32 17.70
C SER A 19 -35.94 -62.06 16.48
N SER A 20 -35.14 -61.92 15.42
CA SER A 20 -34.56 -62.97 14.58
C SER A 20 -35.39 -64.22 14.25
N ASN A 21 -35.54 -64.40 12.94
CA ASN A 21 -35.69 -65.66 12.22
C ASN A 21 -36.96 -66.43 12.54
N GLU A 22 -37.96 -66.24 11.70
CA GLU A 22 -38.73 -67.38 11.21
C GLU A 22 -39.29 -67.05 9.80
N ILE A 23 -38.80 -67.85 8.84
CA ILE A 23 -39.59 -68.44 7.74
C ILE A 23 -39.78 -67.51 6.53
N LEU A 24 -38.82 -67.45 5.57
CA LEU A 24 -38.54 -68.44 4.52
C LEU A 24 -39.80 -69.06 3.90
N GLN A 25 -39.94 -68.79 2.61
CA GLN A 25 -40.78 -69.49 1.64
C GLN A 25 -42.29 -69.26 1.77
N GLU A 26 -42.75 -68.24 1.06
CA GLU A 26 -43.76 -68.51 0.02
C GLU A 26 -43.66 -67.47 -1.11
N ASN A 27 -43.44 -68.01 -2.31
CA ASN A 27 -43.93 -67.52 -3.59
C ASN A 27 -43.11 -66.45 -4.34
N GLU A 28 -42.01 -66.97 -4.91
CA GLU A 28 -41.71 -66.84 -6.33
C GLU A 28 -42.97 -66.76 -7.20
N GLU A 29 -43.27 -65.57 -7.75
CA GLU A 29 -43.85 -65.31 -9.08
C GLU A 29 -44.37 -63.87 -9.14
N LEU A 30 -43.47 -62.89 -9.22
CA LEU A 30 -43.75 -61.56 -9.78
C LEU A 30 -42.44 -61.04 -10.38
N LEU A 31 -42.11 -61.62 -11.54
CA LEU A 31 -40.93 -61.38 -12.35
C LEU A 31 -40.96 -60.00 -13.03
N ASN A 32 -39.77 -59.43 -13.07
CA ASN A 32 -39.36 -58.10 -13.48
C ASN A 32 -39.75 -57.73 -14.94
N PRO A 33 -40.59 -56.69 -15.19
CA PRO A 33 -40.93 -56.24 -16.55
C PRO A 33 -39.77 -55.59 -17.32
N TRP A 34 -38.63 -55.36 -16.67
CA TRP A 34 -37.47 -54.67 -17.25
C TRP A 34 -36.41 -55.60 -17.85
N ALA A 35 -36.56 -56.92 -17.69
CA ALA A 35 -35.63 -57.92 -18.24
C ALA A 35 -35.85 -58.24 -19.73
N LEU A 36 -36.91 -57.71 -20.35
CA LEU A 36 -37.29 -57.97 -21.75
C LEU A 36 -36.96 -56.83 -22.73
N ILE A 37 -36.68 -55.61 -22.25
CA ILE A 37 -36.41 -54.45 -23.12
C ILE A 37 -34.92 -54.37 -23.52
N GLY A 38 -34.01 -54.93 -22.73
CA GLY A 38 -32.57 -54.96 -23.03
C GLY A 38 -32.12 -56.11 -23.95
N ARG A 39 -33.01 -57.02 -24.35
CA ARG A 39 -32.64 -58.22 -25.14
C ARG A 39 -32.90 -58.08 -26.64
N GLU A 40 -33.77 -57.16 -27.06
CA GLU A 40 -34.04 -56.88 -28.49
C GLU A 40 -33.11 -55.82 -29.11
N SER A 41 -32.41 -55.01 -28.29
CA SER A 41 -31.43 -54.03 -28.79
C SER A 41 -30.08 -54.65 -29.13
N ASP A 42 -29.71 -55.75 -28.47
CA ASP A 42 -28.38 -56.35 -28.57
C ASP A 42 -28.24 -57.29 -29.80
N GLU A 43 -29.33 -57.91 -30.26
CA GLU A 43 -29.30 -58.78 -31.47
C GLU A 43 -29.20 -58.00 -32.80
N LYS A 44 -29.50 -56.69 -32.82
CA LYS A 44 -29.29 -55.82 -34.00
C LYS A 44 -27.91 -55.15 -34.02
N GLU A 45 -27.11 -55.27 -32.95
CA GLU A 45 -25.80 -54.64 -32.85
C GLU A 45 -24.63 -55.46 -33.41
N GLU A 46 -24.81 -56.76 -33.68
CA GLU A 46 -23.74 -57.63 -34.21
C GLU A 46 -23.41 -57.39 -35.70
N HIS A 47 -24.27 -56.72 -36.47
CA HIS A 47 -24.08 -56.49 -37.91
C HIS A 47 -24.13 -55.01 -38.35
N MET A 48 -23.61 -54.08 -37.55
CA MET A 48 -23.43 -52.69 -37.97
C MET A 48 -21.99 -52.42 -38.45
N PRO A 49 -21.78 -51.79 -39.64
CA PRO A 49 -20.45 -51.36 -40.08
C PRO A 49 -19.79 -50.47 -39.03
N VAL A 50 -18.50 -50.68 -38.75
CA VAL A 50 -17.74 -49.98 -37.70
C VAL A 50 -17.93 -48.45 -37.78
N TRP A 51 -17.99 -47.89 -38.99
CA TRP A 51 -18.20 -46.45 -39.19
C TRP A 51 -19.57 -45.92 -38.69
N ARG A 52 -20.64 -46.72 -38.70
CA ARG A 52 -21.96 -46.30 -38.18
C ARG A 52 -22.00 -46.28 -36.65
N LYS A 53 -21.27 -47.19 -35.99
CA LYS A 53 -21.11 -47.18 -34.52
C LYS A 53 -20.32 -45.95 -34.08
N TYR A 54 -19.20 -45.65 -34.74
CA TYR A 54 -18.43 -44.42 -34.46
C TYR A 54 -19.22 -43.15 -34.80
N ALA A 55 -19.94 -43.12 -35.91
CA ALA A 55 -20.77 -41.96 -36.28
C ALA A 55 -21.83 -41.66 -35.22
N ARG A 56 -22.50 -42.66 -34.65
CA ARG A 56 -23.54 -42.46 -33.61
C ARG A 56 -23.01 -41.84 -32.31
N ILE A 57 -21.73 -42.09 -31.99
CA ILE A 57 -21.04 -41.52 -30.82
C ILE A 57 -20.58 -40.08 -31.12
N VAL A 58 -20.06 -39.82 -32.33
CA VAL A 58 -19.43 -38.54 -32.68
C VAL A 58 -20.45 -37.49 -33.16
N LEU A 59 -21.57 -37.89 -33.78
CA LEU A 59 -22.54 -36.95 -34.37
C LEU A 59 -23.14 -35.94 -33.36
N PRO A 60 -23.52 -36.33 -32.13
CA PRO A 60 -24.04 -35.40 -31.13
C PRO A 60 -23.01 -34.32 -30.72
N HIS A 61 -21.75 -34.73 -30.55
CA HIS A 61 -20.64 -33.81 -30.25
C HIS A 61 -20.42 -32.79 -31.38
N ILE A 62 -20.46 -33.25 -32.65
CA ILE A 62 -20.36 -32.37 -33.83
C ILE A 62 -21.56 -31.41 -33.88
N GLY A 63 -22.77 -31.88 -33.58
CA GLY A 63 -23.98 -31.05 -33.58
C GLY A 63 -23.91 -29.91 -32.56
N LEU A 64 -23.39 -30.19 -31.37
CA LEU A 64 -23.21 -29.21 -30.30
C LEU A 64 -22.13 -28.17 -30.66
N ILE A 65 -21.00 -28.61 -31.26
CA ILE A 65 -19.93 -27.72 -31.74
C ILE A 65 -20.45 -26.78 -32.84
N LEU A 66 -21.19 -27.31 -33.82
CA LEU A 66 -21.76 -26.49 -34.90
C LEU A 66 -22.76 -25.47 -34.36
N LEU A 67 -23.62 -25.85 -33.40
CA LEU A 67 -24.57 -24.94 -32.76
C LEU A 67 -23.83 -23.79 -32.05
N SER A 68 -22.78 -24.11 -31.29
CA SER A 68 -21.93 -23.12 -30.61
C SER A 68 -21.20 -22.19 -31.58
N LEU A 69 -20.69 -22.72 -32.71
CA LEU A 69 -20.04 -21.92 -33.75
C LEU A 69 -21.03 -20.93 -34.40
N PHE A 70 -22.24 -21.39 -34.76
CA PHE A 70 -23.28 -20.53 -35.32
C PHE A 70 -23.70 -19.44 -34.33
N TYR A 71 -23.79 -19.77 -33.05
CA TYR A 71 -24.12 -18.81 -31.99
C TYR A 71 -23.06 -17.70 -31.89
N VAL A 72 -21.77 -18.07 -31.87
CA VAL A 72 -20.63 -17.14 -31.87
C VAL A 72 -20.64 -16.21 -33.08
N VAL A 73 -20.76 -16.77 -34.30
CA VAL A 73 -20.75 -15.98 -35.54
C VAL A 73 -21.96 -15.04 -35.62
N GLY A 74 -23.14 -15.51 -35.19
CA GLY A 74 -24.35 -14.69 -35.12
C GLY A 74 -24.22 -13.53 -34.15
N GLY A 75 -23.66 -13.76 -32.96
CA GLY A 75 -23.35 -12.71 -32.00
C GLY A 75 -22.35 -11.70 -32.56
N ALA A 76 -21.27 -12.17 -33.19
CA ALA A 76 -20.22 -11.33 -33.76
C ALA A 76 -20.77 -10.39 -34.84
N PHE A 77 -21.65 -10.88 -35.70
CA PHE A 77 -22.32 -10.08 -36.71
C PHE A 77 -23.12 -8.93 -36.11
N ILE A 78 -23.86 -9.18 -35.02
CA ILE A 78 -24.67 -8.17 -34.33
C ILE A 78 -23.78 -7.14 -33.64
N PHE A 79 -22.75 -7.57 -32.90
CA PHE A 79 -21.81 -6.64 -32.26
C PHE A 79 -21.07 -5.75 -33.26
N TYR A 80 -20.64 -6.32 -34.38
CA TYR A 80 -20.01 -5.55 -35.46
C TYR A 80 -20.94 -4.44 -35.99
N HIS A 81 -22.21 -4.74 -36.24
CA HIS A 81 -23.17 -3.74 -36.74
C HIS A 81 -23.58 -2.69 -35.68
N LEU A 82 -23.54 -3.04 -34.39
CA LEU A 82 -23.89 -2.10 -33.31
C LEU A 82 -22.74 -1.14 -32.98
N GLU A 83 -21.50 -1.64 -32.95
CA GLU A 83 -20.37 -0.88 -32.42
C GLU A 83 -19.51 -0.23 -33.51
N SER A 84 -19.34 -0.86 -34.69
CA SER A 84 -18.47 -0.35 -35.75
C SER A 84 -18.87 1.05 -36.27
N PRO A 85 -20.15 1.37 -36.49
CA PRO A 85 -20.54 2.73 -36.91
C PRO A 85 -20.20 3.80 -35.87
N ASN A 86 -20.51 3.53 -34.60
CA ASN A 86 -20.26 4.45 -33.49
C ASN A 86 -18.76 4.69 -33.25
N GLU A 87 -17.94 3.65 -33.41
CA GLU A 87 -16.48 3.77 -33.39
C GLU A 87 -15.98 4.73 -34.48
N MET A 88 -16.47 4.57 -35.71
CA MET A 88 -16.01 5.38 -36.85
C MET A 88 -16.41 6.85 -36.71
N ASP A 89 -17.61 7.12 -36.20
CA ASP A 89 -18.08 8.48 -35.95
C ASP A 89 -17.25 9.18 -34.86
N ILE A 90 -17.05 8.54 -33.70
CA ILE A 90 -16.24 9.11 -32.61
C ILE A 90 -14.80 9.33 -33.08
N ARG A 91 -14.21 8.35 -33.77
CA ARG A 91 -12.83 8.48 -34.28
C ARG A 91 -12.69 9.65 -35.24
N ARG A 92 -13.63 9.82 -36.18
CA ARG A 92 -13.61 10.95 -37.13
C ARG A 92 -13.69 12.28 -36.39
N ASP A 93 -14.68 12.42 -35.52
CA ASP A 93 -14.95 13.68 -34.82
C ASP A 93 -13.77 14.08 -33.91
N THR A 94 -13.16 13.10 -33.22
CA THR A 94 -11.97 13.31 -32.39
C THR A 94 -10.74 13.66 -33.24
N MET A 95 -10.55 13.03 -34.39
CA MET A 95 -9.41 13.32 -35.28
C MET A 95 -9.53 14.73 -35.89
N GLU A 96 -10.72 15.11 -36.36
CA GLU A 96 -10.99 16.46 -36.85
C GLU A 96 -10.73 17.51 -35.77
N LEU A 97 -11.11 17.24 -34.52
CA LEU A 97 -10.83 18.12 -33.38
C LEU A 97 -9.33 18.26 -33.09
N ILE A 98 -8.58 17.15 -33.07
CA ILE A 98 -7.13 17.15 -32.82
C ILE A 98 -6.40 17.93 -33.92
N GLU A 99 -6.72 17.68 -35.19
CA GLU A 99 -6.10 18.38 -36.31
C GLU A 99 -6.41 19.88 -36.29
N LYS A 100 -7.67 20.24 -36.00
CA LYS A 100 -8.08 21.63 -35.87
C LYS A 100 -7.32 22.34 -34.76
N GLU A 101 -7.31 21.81 -33.54
CA GLU A 101 -6.64 22.45 -32.41
C GLU A 101 -5.12 22.52 -32.58
N ARG A 102 -4.51 21.52 -33.21
CA ARG A 102 -3.09 21.56 -33.61
C ARG A 102 -2.83 22.72 -34.57
N ASN A 103 -3.64 22.86 -35.61
CA ASN A 103 -3.44 23.90 -36.62
C ASN A 103 -3.71 25.30 -36.02
N ASP A 104 -4.78 25.44 -35.24
CA ASP A 104 -5.13 26.68 -34.53
C ASP A 104 -4.02 27.10 -33.55
N MET A 105 -3.42 26.15 -32.83
CA MET A 105 -2.26 26.41 -31.96
C MET A 105 -1.06 26.90 -32.78
N LEU A 106 -0.69 26.21 -33.86
CA LEU A 106 0.46 26.57 -34.69
C LEU A 106 0.28 27.95 -35.31
N GLU A 107 -0.90 28.26 -35.83
CA GLU A 107 -1.22 29.58 -36.41
C GLU A 107 -1.19 30.67 -35.34
N TYR A 108 -1.79 30.43 -34.17
CA TYR A 108 -1.81 31.38 -33.07
C TYR A 108 -0.41 31.70 -32.53
N LEU A 109 0.42 30.66 -32.31
CA LEU A 109 1.80 30.83 -31.88
C LEU A 109 2.64 31.54 -32.94
N TRP A 110 2.46 31.18 -34.22
CA TRP A 110 3.16 31.85 -35.32
C TRP A 110 2.84 33.34 -35.41
N ILE A 111 1.58 33.73 -35.22
CA ILE A 111 1.18 35.15 -35.21
C ILE A 111 1.82 35.87 -34.02
N LYS A 112 1.81 35.26 -32.83
CA LYS A 112 2.30 35.92 -31.60
C LYS A 112 3.82 36.01 -31.52
N ILE A 113 4.55 35.01 -32.01
CA ILE A 113 6.01 35.03 -32.09
C ILE A 113 6.51 36.17 -33.00
N ASN A 114 5.74 36.52 -34.04
CA ASN A 114 6.10 37.59 -34.99
C ASN A 114 5.63 38.99 -34.56
N ASP A 115 5.00 39.12 -33.39
CA ASP A 115 4.53 40.41 -32.84
C ASP A 115 5.50 40.90 -31.76
N GLU A 116 6.22 42.01 -32.04
CA GLU A 116 7.24 42.59 -31.15
C GLU A 116 6.68 43.08 -29.79
N ASN A 117 5.36 43.09 -29.61
CA ASN A 117 4.71 43.51 -28.35
C ASN A 117 4.69 42.43 -27.26
N TYR A 118 5.07 41.18 -27.55
CA TYR A 118 5.05 40.09 -26.57
C TYR A 118 6.43 39.78 -26.02
N SER A 119 6.54 39.69 -24.70
CA SER A 119 7.77 39.20 -24.05
C SER A 119 7.91 37.69 -24.19
N GLU A 120 9.15 37.19 -24.07
CA GLU A 120 9.45 35.76 -24.15
C GLU A 120 8.70 34.94 -23.08
N GLU A 121 8.53 35.50 -21.87
CA GLU A 121 7.77 34.89 -20.77
C GLU A 121 6.27 34.77 -21.08
N GLU A 122 5.67 35.79 -21.70
CA GLU A 122 4.25 35.75 -22.12
C GLU A 122 4.02 34.74 -23.24
N LEU A 123 4.96 34.63 -24.18
CA LEU A 123 4.92 33.64 -25.26
C LEU A 123 5.04 32.21 -24.71
N GLU A 124 5.91 31.98 -23.73
CA GLU A 124 6.06 30.68 -23.08
C GLU A 124 4.77 30.29 -22.34
N GLN A 125 4.15 31.22 -21.60
CA GLN A 125 2.90 30.95 -20.90
C GLN A 125 1.75 30.59 -21.86
N ILE A 126 1.65 31.31 -22.97
CA ILE A 126 0.65 31.03 -24.02
C ILE A 126 0.90 29.66 -24.67
N ALA A 127 2.17 29.32 -24.93
CA ALA A 127 2.53 28.02 -25.49
C ALA A 127 2.16 26.88 -24.53
N LEU A 128 2.46 27.02 -23.23
CA LEU A 128 2.12 26.04 -22.21
C LEU A 128 0.60 25.81 -22.10
N GLU A 129 -0.20 26.88 -22.10
CA GLU A 129 -1.67 26.75 -22.05
C GLU A 129 -2.24 25.99 -23.27
N ARG A 130 -1.70 26.25 -24.46
CA ARG A 130 -2.14 25.57 -25.69
C ARG A 130 -1.70 24.11 -25.74
N VAL A 131 -0.49 23.82 -25.29
CA VAL A 131 0.03 22.45 -25.16
C VAL A 131 -0.80 21.66 -24.15
N ASP A 132 -1.19 22.26 -23.03
CA ASP A 132 -2.06 21.63 -22.04
C ASP A 132 -3.43 21.28 -22.63
N ASN A 133 -4.05 22.21 -23.38
CA ASN A 133 -5.34 21.96 -24.03
C ASN A 133 -5.29 20.80 -25.03
N ILE A 134 -4.25 20.74 -25.88
CA ILE A 134 -4.05 19.62 -26.80
C ILE A 134 -3.78 18.33 -26.03
N SER A 135 -2.98 18.38 -24.97
CA SER A 135 -2.67 17.21 -24.13
C SER A 135 -3.94 16.62 -23.51
N ARG A 136 -4.87 17.46 -23.04
CA ARG A 136 -6.17 17.02 -22.54
C ARG A 136 -7.02 16.35 -23.62
N ILE A 137 -7.10 16.94 -24.81
CA ILE A 137 -7.86 16.38 -25.94
C ILE A 137 -7.28 15.03 -26.37
N LEU A 138 -5.95 14.92 -26.42
CA LEU A 138 -5.27 13.66 -26.69
C LEU A 138 -5.56 12.64 -25.60
N PHE A 139 -5.51 13.02 -24.32
CA PHE A 139 -5.82 12.13 -23.21
C PHE A 139 -7.26 11.59 -23.28
N GLU A 140 -8.25 12.47 -23.51
CA GLU A 140 -9.64 12.08 -23.72
C GLU A 140 -9.79 11.17 -24.95
N ALA A 141 -9.08 11.46 -26.05
CA ALA A 141 -9.07 10.62 -27.25
C ALA A 141 -8.53 9.21 -26.96
N PHE A 142 -7.45 9.09 -26.19
CA PHE A 142 -6.87 7.81 -25.79
C PHE A 142 -7.77 7.03 -24.83
N ASP A 143 -8.47 7.72 -23.91
CA ASP A 143 -9.39 7.10 -22.95
C ASP A 143 -10.60 6.45 -23.63
N THR A 144 -11.02 6.94 -24.80
CA THR A 144 -12.08 6.29 -25.59
C THR A 144 -11.66 4.97 -26.27
N HIS A 145 -10.37 4.59 -26.22
CA HIS A 145 -9.78 3.38 -26.83
C HIS A 145 -9.92 3.27 -28.36
N TYR A 146 -10.50 4.27 -29.04
CA TYR A 146 -10.70 4.27 -30.49
C TYR A 146 -9.57 4.96 -31.26
N VAL A 147 -8.76 5.80 -30.60
CA VAL A 147 -7.62 6.51 -31.18
C VAL A 147 -6.34 5.97 -30.55
N GLY A 148 -5.48 5.34 -31.36
CA GLY A 148 -4.18 4.80 -30.94
C GLY A 148 -3.00 5.59 -31.50
N LEU A 149 -1.81 5.41 -30.92
CA LEU A 149 -0.58 6.12 -31.29
C LEU A 149 -0.21 5.94 -32.77
N SER A 150 -0.49 4.76 -33.34
CA SER A 150 -0.28 4.45 -34.76
C SER A 150 -1.11 5.32 -35.70
N LEU A 151 -2.28 5.78 -35.26
CA LEU A 151 -3.18 6.63 -36.03
C LEU A 151 -2.70 8.09 -36.09
N LEU A 152 -1.95 8.53 -35.07
CA LEU A 152 -1.39 9.89 -34.97
C LEU A 152 -0.05 10.05 -35.70
N GLN A 153 0.67 8.95 -35.94
CA GLN A 153 2.04 8.97 -36.51
C GLN A 153 2.10 8.83 -38.04
N SER A 154 1.02 8.43 -38.71
CA SER A 154 1.06 8.10 -40.14
C SER A 154 0.27 9.07 -41.01
N GLU A 155 0.93 9.77 -41.93
CA GLU A 155 0.28 10.64 -42.93
C GLU A 155 -0.47 9.86 -44.03
N ASN A 156 -0.32 8.52 -44.13
CA ASN A 156 -0.77 7.74 -45.28
C ASN A 156 -1.30 6.31 -44.97
N VAL A 157 -1.82 6.03 -43.77
CA VAL A 157 -2.48 4.74 -43.50
C VAL A 157 -3.96 4.86 -43.82
N ASN A 158 -4.45 3.97 -44.69
CA ASN A 158 -5.86 3.83 -45.02
C ASN A 158 -6.73 3.86 -43.75
N VAL A 159 -7.50 4.93 -43.60
CA VAL A 159 -8.44 5.27 -42.48
C VAL A 159 -9.56 4.22 -42.29
N THR A 160 -9.51 3.09 -42.99
CA THR A 160 -10.63 2.17 -43.17
C THR A 160 -10.65 0.97 -42.23
N GLN A 161 -9.64 0.75 -41.37
CA GLN A 161 -9.61 -0.43 -40.48
C GLN A 161 -9.81 -0.07 -39.00
N GLY A 162 -11.05 -0.18 -38.54
CA GLY A 162 -11.40 -0.02 -37.12
C GLY A 162 -10.98 -1.19 -36.23
N THR A 163 -11.11 -1.02 -34.92
CA THR A 163 -10.95 -2.03 -33.87
C THR A 163 -12.09 -3.05 -33.90
N TRP A 164 -13.32 -2.63 -34.23
CA TRP A 164 -14.44 -3.52 -34.53
C TRP A 164 -14.39 -3.95 -36.00
N SER A 165 -13.92 -5.19 -36.22
CA SER A 165 -13.93 -5.91 -37.49
C SER A 165 -14.65 -7.25 -37.29
N MET A 166 -15.04 -7.92 -38.37
CA MET A 166 -15.71 -9.22 -38.25
C MET A 166 -14.84 -10.25 -37.49
N THR A 167 -13.52 -10.26 -37.71
CA THR A 167 -12.60 -11.18 -37.04
C THR A 167 -12.41 -10.84 -35.56
N THR A 168 -12.28 -9.55 -35.22
CA THR A 168 -12.16 -9.10 -33.81
C THR A 168 -13.49 -9.27 -33.05
N ALA A 169 -14.64 -9.12 -33.70
CA ALA A 169 -15.95 -9.40 -33.12
C ALA A 169 -16.16 -10.90 -32.83
N ILE A 170 -15.67 -11.79 -33.70
CA ILE A 170 -15.66 -13.25 -33.44
C ILE A 170 -14.77 -13.58 -32.24
N PHE A 171 -13.59 -12.96 -32.16
CA PHE A 171 -12.69 -13.14 -31.02
C PHE A 171 -13.31 -12.65 -29.70
N PHE A 172 -13.93 -11.46 -29.71
CA PHE A 172 -14.64 -10.91 -28.56
C PHE A 172 -15.79 -11.81 -28.10
N THR A 173 -16.68 -12.19 -29.02
CA THR A 173 -17.82 -13.05 -28.67
C THR A 173 -17.39 -14.41 -28.16
N SER A 174 -16.32 -14.98 -28.71
CA SER A 174 -15.80 -16.26 -28.22
C SER A 174 -15.23 -16.13 -26.80
N THR A 175 -14.37 -15.13 -26.55
CA THR A 175 -13.75 -14.91 -25.24
C THR A 175 -14.76 -14.50 -24.16
N LEU A 176 -15.84 -13.82 -24.55
CA LEU A 176 -16.98 -13.51 -23.69
C LEU A 176 -17.71 -14.78 -23.25
N LEU A 177 -18.02 -15.68 -24.19
CA LEU A 177 -18.79 -16.89 -23.88
C LEU A 177 -17.97 -17.97 -23.18
N THR A 178 -16.65 -18.02 -23.42
CA THR A 178 -15.72 -18.87 -22.67
C THR A 178 -15.34 -18.29 -21.30
N THR A 179 -15.95 -17.16 -20.90
CA THR A 179 -15.72 -16.47 -19.63
C THR A 179 -14.27 -16.07 -19.37
N ILE A 180 -13.45 -15.91 -20.41
CA ILE A 180 -12.06 -15.46 -20.29
C ILE A 180 -12.01 -13.95 -20.19
N GLY A 181 -12.66 -13.25 -21.14
CA GLY A 181 -12.85 -11.79 -21.14
C GLY A 181 -11.62 -10.94 -20.85
N TYR A 182 -10.77 -10.68 -21.85
CA TYR A 182 -9.55 -9.87 -21.68
C TYR A 182 -9.78 -8.35 -21.51
N GLY A 183 -11.00 -7.84 -21.70
CA GLY A 183 -11.30 -6.41 -21.51
C GLY A 183 -10.72 -5.45 -22.56
N ASN A 184 -9.94 -5.92 -23.53
CA ASN A 184 -9.32 -5.12 -24.60
C ASN A 184 -10.30 -4.68 -25.70
N LEU A 185 -11.43 -5.38 -25.85
CA LEU A 185 -12.52 -5.02 -26.74
C LEU A 185 -13.83 -5.16 -25.96
N VAL A 186 -14.57 -4.06 -25.79
CA VAL A 186 -15.80 -4.01 -25.00
C VAL A 186 -16.87 -3.18 -25.69
N PRO A 187 -18.16 -3.56 -25.63
CA PRO A 187 -19.23 -2.76 -26.21
C PRO A 187 -19.40 -1.46 -25.42
N VAL A 188 -19.33 -0.33 -26.13
CA VAL A 188 -19.48 1.00 -25.53
C VAL A 188 -20.90 1.51 -25.71
N THR A 189 -21.59 1.12 -26.80
CA THR A 189 -22.97 1.56 -27.02
C THR A 189 -23.92 0.99 -25.98
N SER A 190 -24.93 1.77 -25.59
CA SER A 190 -25.99 1.33 -24.66
C SER A 190 -26.73 0.09 -25.19
N LEU A 191 -26.97 0.03 -26.50
CA LEU A 191 -27.61 -1.11 -27.15
C LEU A 191 -26.70 -2.35 -27.15
N GLY A 192 -25.41 -2.19 -27.45
CA GLY A 192 -24.43 -3.27 -27.41
C GLY A 192 -24.23 -3.84 -26.01
N ARG A 193 -24.22 -2.99 -24.98
CA ARG A 193 -24.16 -3.42 -23.56
C ARG A 193 -25.39 -4.22 -23.15
N MET A 194 -26.59 -3.77 -23.53
CA MET A 194 -27.82 -4.52 -23.26
C MET A 194 -27.82 -5.87 -23.99
N PHE A 195 -27.44 -5.89 -25.27
CA PHE A 195 -27.32 -7.13 -26.04
C PHE A 195 -26.32 -8.09 -25.41
N CYS A 196 -25.17 -7.60 -24.94
CA CYS A 196 -24.14 -8.40 -24.27
C CYS A 196 -24.67 -9.16 -23.05
N ILE A 197 -25.47 -8.50 -22.21
CA ILE A 197 -26.07 -9.14 -21.02
C ILE A 197 -26.95 -10.33 -21.43
N PHE A 198 -27.86 -10.13 -22.39
CA PHE A 198 -28.75 -11.20 -22.85
C PHE A 198 -28.01 -12.30 -23.61
N TYR A 199 -27.04 -11.92 -24.44
CA TYR A 199 -26.24 -12.85 -25.23
C TYR A 199 -25.38 -13.76 -24.35
N ALA A 200 -24.76 -13.22 -23.30
CA ALA A 200 -23.95 -13.98 -22.35
C ALA A 200 -24.79 -14.93 -21.48
N LEU A 201 -26.01 -14.52 -21.09
CA LEU A 201 -26.92 -15.32 -20.25
C LEU A 201 -27.21 -16.71 -20.83
N PHE A 202 -27.37 -16.79 -22.16
CA PHE A 202 -27.64 -18.06 -22.85
C PHE A 202 -26.39 -18.68 -23.46
N GLY A 203 -25.44 -17.87 -23.90
CA GLY A 203 -24.23 -18.36 -24.56
C GLY A 203 -23.21 -19.01 -23.61
N VAL A 204 -23.04 -18.48 -22.40
CA VAL A 204 -22.08 -19.04 -21.42
C VAL A 204 -22.49 -20.48 -21.03
N PRO A 205 -23.74 -20.79 -20.65
CA PRO A 205 -24.16 -22.17 -20.42
C PRO A 205 -23.97 -23.08 -21.63
N LEU A 206 -24.28 -22.60 -22.84
CA LEU A 206 -24.14 -23.38 -24.08
C LEU A 206 -22.68 -23.78 -24.34
N ILE A 207 -21.74 -22.84 -24.20
CA ILE A 207 -20.31 -23.09 -24.37
C ILE A 207 -19.75 -23.98 -23.25
N LEU A 208 -20.15 -23.77 -21.99
CA LEU A 208 -19.73 -24.64 -20.89
C LEU A 208 -20.16 -26.10 -21.09
N ILE A 209 -21.40 -26.33 -21.51
CA ILE A 209 -21.88 -27.68 -21.85
C ILE A 209 -21.04 -28.27 -22.99
N THR A 210 -20.70 -27.46 -24.00
CA THR A 210 -19.87 -27.88 -25.13
C THR A 210 -18.45 -28.26 -24.71
N VAL A 211 -17.82 -27.44 -23.86
CA VAL A 211 -16.47 -27.70 -23.37
C VAL A 211 -16.44 -28.93 -22.45
N THR A 212 -17.43 -29.10 -21.57
CA THR A 212 -17.54 -30.29 -20.70
C THR A 212 -17.78 -31.57 -21.50
N ASP A 213 -18.63 -31.53 -22.52
CA ASP A 213 -18.90 -32.67 -23.40
C ASP A 213 -17.64 -33.11 -24.17
N ILE A 214 -16.89 -32.14 -24.74
CA ILE A 214 -15.61 -32.41 -25.40
C ILE A 214 -14.56 -32.91 -24.40
N GLY A 215 -14.43 -32.27 -23.24
CA GLY A 215 -13.47 -32.66 -22.19
C GLY A 215 -13.71 -34.09 -21.70
N LYS A 216 -14.97 -34.48 -21.52
CA LYS A 216 -15.35 -35.84 -21.17
C LYS A 216 -14.99 -36.84 -22.27
N PHE A 217 -15.31 -36.53 -23.53
CA PHE A 217 -14.92 -37.36 -24.67
C PHE A 217 -13.40 -37.57 -24.74
N LEU A 218 -12.60 -36.51 -24.56
CA LEU A 218 -11.13 -36.59 -24.50
C LEU A 218 -10.66 -37.46 -23.34
N SER A 219 -11.29 -37.34 -22.17
CA SER A 219 -10.93 -38.14 -20.97
C SER A 219 -11.10 -39.63 -21.24
N GLU A 220 -12.19 -40.04 -21.90
CA GLU A 220 -12.47 -41.43 -22.25
C GLU A 220 -11.43 -41.98 -23.22
N GLN A 221 -10.99 -41.17 -24.20
CA GLN A 221 -9.94 -41.57 -25.14
C GLN A 221 -8.57 -41.71 -24.45
N ILE A 222 -8.20 -40.80 -23.54
CA ILE A 222 -6.94 -40.91 -22.79
C ILE A 222 -6.95 -42.12 -21.86
N VAL A 223 -8.06 -42.38 -21.16
CA VAL A 223 -8.22 -43.58 -20.32
C VAL A 223 -8.07 -44.84 -21.18
N TRP A 224 -8.69 -44.88 -22.35
CA TRP A 224 -8.57 -46.00 -23.29
C TRP A 224 -7.12 -46.19 -23.76
N LEU A 225 -6.43 -45.12 -24.16
CA LEU A 225 -5.06 -45.16 -24.64
C LEU A 225 -4.08 -45.58 -23.53
N TYR A 226 -4.24 -45.03 -22.32
CA TYR A 226 -3.43 -45.36 -21.16
C TYR A 226 -3.63 -46.81 -20.72
N THR A 227 -4.89 -47.31 -20.73
CA THR A 227 -5.18 -48.71 -20.42
C THR A 227 -4.54 -49.64 -21.45
N ARG A 228 -4.53 -49.26 -22.74
CA ARG A 228 -3.85 -50.02 -23.80
C ARG A 228 -2.32 -50.02 -23.61
N TYR A 229 -1.74 -48.87 -23.25
CA TYR A 229 -0.33 -48.75 -22.91
C TYR A 229 0.04 -49.59 -21.67
N ALA A 230 -0.74 -49.51 -20.59
CA ALA A 230 -0.54 -50.27 -19.37
C ALA A 230 -0.60 -51.78 -19.65
N ARG A 231 -1.56 -52.24 -20.47
CA ARG A 231 -1.63 -53.64 -20.94
C ARG A 231 -0.39 -54.04 -21.75
N ALA A 232 0.09 -53.18 -22.66
CA ALA A 232 1.30 -53.47 -23.44
C ALA A 232 2.56 -53.54 -22.56
N LYS A 233 2.70 -52.61 -21.60
CA LYS A 233 3.78 -52.58 -20.61
C LYS A 233 3.75 -53.79 -19.68
N HIS A 234 2.57 -54.22 -19.22
CA HIS A 234 2.41 -55.45 -18.42
C HIS A 234 2.83 -56.69 -19.22
N ARG A 235 2.36 -56.85 -20.47
CA ARG A 235 2.81 -57.96 -21.33
C ARG A 235 4.33 -57.99 -21.56
N PHE A 236 4.95 -56.81 -21.63
CA PHE A 236 6.41 -56.70 -21.79
C PHE A 236 7.17 -57.03 -20.48
N ARG A 237 6.63 -56.57 -19.34
CA ARG A 237 7.18 -56.83 -18.00
C ARG A 237 7.03 -58.30 -17.59
N ASP A 238 5.91 -58.95 -17.92
CA ASP A 238 5.69 -60.37 -17.64
C ASP A 238 6.63 -61.27 -18.47
N ARG A 239 6.98 -60.86 -19.70
CA ARG A 239 8.02 -61.52 -20.50
C ARG A 239 9.43 -61.38 -19.89
N LEU A 240 9.73 -60.26 -19.23
CA LEU A 240 10.99 -60.03 -18.53
C LEU A 240 11.05 -60.78 -17.18
N LEU A 241 9.94 -60.86 -16.44
CA LEU A 241 9.85 -61.59 -15.17
C LEU A 241 9.82 -63.12 -15.36
N GLN A 242 9.26 -63.63 -16.46
CA GLN A 242 9.35 -65.04 -16.83
C GLN A 242 10.79 -65.51 -17.12
N GLN A 243 11.71 -64.60 -17.45
CA GLN A 243 13.15 -64.92 -17.54
C GLN A 243 13.85 -64.99 -16.17
N GLN A 244 13.27 -64.42 -15.10
CA GLN A 244 13.88 -64.38 -13.76
C GLN A 244 13.31 -65.41 -12.76
N GLN A 245 12.19 -66.08 -13.04
CA GLN A 245 11.52 -67.01 -12.11
C GLN A 245 11.79 -68.51 -12.36
N GLN A 246 12.91 -68.87 -12.99
CA GLN A 246 13.34 -70.29 -13.11
C GLN A 246 14.10 -70.83 -11.88
N GLN A 247 14.15 -70.13 -10.74
CA GLN A 247 14.77 -70.64 -9.51
C GLN A 247 13.87 -70.46 -8.28
N GLN A 248 13.48 -71.61 -7.72
CA GLN A 248 12.91 -71.91 -6.39
C GLN A 248 11.38 -72.12 -6.23
N PRO A 249 10.94 -73.24 -5.58
CA PRO A 249 9.53 -73.60 -5.39
C PRO A 249 8.94 -73.33 -3.99
N LEU A 250 7.62 -73.07 -4.01
CA LEU A 250 6.50 -73.26 -3.06
C LEU A 250 6.69 -73.40 -1.53
N SER A 251 5.91 -72.60 -0.77
CA SER A 251 4.84 -73.03 0.20
C SER A 251 4.24 -71.77 0.89
N SER A 252 3.04 -71.28 0.58
CA SER A 252 1.67 -71.66 1.01
C SER A 252 1.17 -71.01 2.32
N GLY A 253 0.01 -70.34 2.24
CA GLY A 253 -0.87 -69.93 3.35
C GLY A 253 -0.66 -68.49 3.81
N ALA A 254 -1.65 -67.61 3.97
CA ALA A 254 -3.09 -67.74 3.97
C ALA A 254 -3.71 -66.38 3.58
N ALA A 255 -4.84 -66.43 2.87
CA ALA A 255 -5.74 -65.29 2.69
C ALA A 255 -6.58 -65.11 3.96
N GLU A 256 -6.96 -63.88 4.32
CA GLU A 256 -8.33 -63.58 4.77
C GLU A 256 -8.63 -62.10 5.08
N LEU A 257 -9.92 -61.77 4.91
CA LEU A 257 -10.70 -60.60 5.34
C LEU A 257 -10.49 -59.27 4.57
N ALA A 258 -11.50 -58.50 4.13
CA ALA A 258 -12.94 -58.55 4.37
C ALA A 258 -13.75 -57.76 3.30
N SER A 259 -15.00 -58.19 3.21
CA SER A 259 -16.23 -57.76 2.53
C SER A 259 -16.62 -56.26 2.39
N ALA A 260 -17.25 -55.98 1.23
CA ALA A 260 -18.63 -55.47 1.00
C ALA A 260 -19.02 -53.97 0.89
N SER A 261 -20.05 -53.79 0.04
CA SER A 261 -20.95 -52.63 -0.27
C SER A 261 -20.54 -51.76 -1.47
N SER A 262 -21.38 -51.34 -2.44
CA SER A 262 -22.84 -51.24 -2.64
C SER A 262 -23.18 -51.08 -4.16
N PRO A 263 -24.46 -51.22 -4.60
CA PRO A 263 -24.81 -51.70 -5.95
C PRO A 263 -25.31 -50.61 -6.92
N GLN A 264 -24.41 -49.86 -7.56
CA GLN A 264 -24.73 -49.02 -8.75
C GLN A 264 -23.49 -48.65 -9.59
N ARG A 265 -22.53 -49.57 -9.74
CA ARG A 265 -21.24 -49.37 -10.44
C ARG A 265 -20.85 -50.59 -11.33
N SER A 266 -21.82 -51.35 -11.83
CA SER A 266 -21.64 -52.80 -12.07
C SER A 266 -21.47 -53.32 -13.50
N MET A 267 -21.18 -52.51 -14.53
CA MET A 267 -20.87 -53.08 -15.87
C MET A 267 -19.44 -52.83 -16.33
N LEU A 268 -18.98 -51.57 -16.29
CA LEU A 268 -17.61 -51.21 -16.71
C LEU A 268 -16.55 -51.76 -15.74
N ARG A 269 -16.78 -51.67 -14.42
CA ARG A 269 -15.87 -52.26 -13.41
C ARG A 269 -15.92 -53.77 -13.39
N ALA A 270 -17.06 -54.40 -13.71
CA ALA A 270 -17.15 -55.86 -13.78
C ALA A 270 -16.30 -56.43 -14.94
N GLN A 271 -16.33 -55.79 -16.11
CA GLN A 271 -15.46 -56.14 -17.24
C GLN A 271 -13.97 -55.85 -16.98
N LEU A 272 -13.66 -54.83 -16.18
CA LEU A 272 -12.29 -54.49 -15.77
C LEU A 272 -11.74 -55.44 -14.68
N HIS A 273 -12.60 -55.90 -13.78
CA HIS A 273 -12.29 -56.87 -12.72
C HIS A 273 -12.04 -58.27 -13.29
N GLU A 274 -12.80 -58.69 -14.32
CA GLU A 274 -12.58 -59.96 -15.04
C GLU A 274 -11.20 -60.02 -15.76
N LEU A 275 -10.61 -58.85 -16.03
CA LEU A 275 -9.29 -58.69 -16.65
C LEU A 275 -8.16 -58.42 -15.64
N GLY A 276 -8.44 -58.40 -14.33
CA GLY A 276 -7.44 -58.19 -13.27
C GLY A 276 -6.77 -56.81 -13.24
N LEU A 277 -7.46 -55.77 -13.72
CA LEU A 277 -6.92 -54.41 -13.90
C LEU A 277 -7.55 -53.37 -12.96
N ASP A 278 -7.94 -53.74 -11.74
CA ASP A 278 -8.68 -52.85 -10.82
C ASP A 278 -7.89 -51.62 -10.33
N ASN A 279 -6.58 -51.54 -10.58
CA ASN A 279 -5.69 -50.50 -10.07
C ASN A 279 -4.88 -49.78 -11.16
N VAL A 280 -5.45 -49.50 -12.33
CA VAL A 280 -4.79 -48.62 -13.31
C VAL A 280 -5.07 -47.15 -12.95
N HIS A 281 -4.38 -46.65 -11.93
CA HIS A 281 -4.36 -45.23 -11.60
C HIS A 281 -3.55 -44.46 -12.67
N ILE A 282 -4.15 -43.44 -13.27
CA ILE A 282 -3.44 -42.52 -14.15
C ILE A 282 -2.60 -41.61 -13.24
N PRO A 283 -1.26 -41.61 -13.36
CA PRO A 283 -0.45 -40.82 -12.46
C PRO A 283 -0.68 -39.33 -12.71
N ILE A 284 -0.88 -38.56 -11.64
CA ILE A 284 -1.07 -37.09 -11.69
C ILE A 284 0.08 -36.41 -12.46
N THR A 285 1.28 -36.97 -12.39
CA THR A 285 2.44 -36.48 -13.16
C THR A 285 2.23 -36.55 -14.67
N LEU A 286 1.48 -37.54 -15.19
CA LEU A 286 1.13 -37.62 -16.60
C LEU A 286 0.10 -36.55 -16.99
N ILE A 287 -0.89 -36.30 -16.14
CA ILE A 287 -1.90 -35.25 -16.34
C ILE A 287 -1.24 -33.87 -16.33
N ALA A 288 -0.37 -33.61 -15.35
CA ALA A 288 0.41 -32.38 -15.25
C ALA A 288 1.36 -32.22 -16.45
N ALA A 289 1.99 -33.30 -16.93
CA ALA A 289 2.85 -33.26 -18.11
C ALA A 289 2.08 -32.93 -19.40
N ILE A 290 0.85 -33.42 -19.56
CA ILE A 290 -0.01 -33.08 -20.70
C ILE A 290 -0.36 -31.59 -20.67
N LEU A 291 -0.78 -31.08 -19.51
CA LEU A 291 -1.16 -29.67 -19.35
C LEU A 291 0.04 -28.73 -19.56
N ILE A 292 1.18 -29.00 -18.91
CA ILE A 292 2.41 -28.21 -19.05
C ILE A 292 2.92 -28.29 -20.49
N GLY A 293 2.93 -29.49 -21.09
CA GLY A 293 3.34 -29.68 -22.48
C GLY A 293 2.48 -28.87 -23.46
N TYR A 294 1.16 -28.85 -23.27
CA TYR A 294 0.25 -28.04 -24.09
C TYR A 294 0.53 -26.54 -23.95
N MET A 295 0.71 -26.05 -22.72
CA MET A 295 1.06 -24.64 -22.46
C MET A 295 2.42 -24.27 -23.05
N SER A 296 3.41 -25.15 -22.99
CA SER A 296 4.72 -24.92 -23.61
C SER A 296 4.66 -24.87 -25.14
N ILE A 297 3.76 -25.63 -25.78
CA ILE A 297 3.52 -25.53 -27.23
C ILE A 297 2.89 -24.18 -27.57
N GLY A 298 1.88 -23.75 -26.83
CA GLY A 298 1.28 -22.42 -27.00
C GLY A 298 2.29 -21.29 -26.82
N ALA A 299 3.16 -21.41 -25.82
CA ALA A 299 4.23 -20.45 -25.57
C ALA A 299 5.18 -20.29 -26.76
N LEU A 300 5.56 -21.39 -27.40
CA LEU A 300 6.42 -21.37 -28.60
C LEU A 300 5.72 -20.74 -29.81
N LEU A 301 4.44 -21.08 -30.02
CA LEU A 301 3.65 -20.54 -31.13
C LEU A 301 3.45 -19.02 -30.97
N LEU A 302 2.98 -18.58 -29.80
CA LEU A 302 2.71 -17.18 -29.51
C LEU A 302 3.98 -16.32 -29.48
N ALA A 303 5.09 -16.85 -28.95
CA ALA A 303 6.38 -16.16 -29.01
C ALA A 303 6.82 -15.91 -30.47
N SER A 304 6.56 -16.86 -31.38
CA SER A 304 6.90 -16.72 -32.79
C SER A 304 5.96 -15.79 -33.56
N TRP A 305 4.66 -15.79 -33.23
CA TRP A 305 3.65 -15.03 -33.96
C TRP A 305 3.54 -13.59 -33.45
N GLU A 306 3.52 -13.38 -32.13
CA GLU A 306 3.31 -12.06 -31.51
C GLU A 306 4.62 -11.35 -31.12
N ASN A 307 5.79 -11.96 -31.37
CA ASN A 307 7.11 -11.48 -30.92
C ASN A 307 7.22 -11.33 -29.40
N TRP A 308 6.51 -12.15 -28.64
CA TRP A 308 6.57 -12.17 -27.17
C TRP A 308 7.77 -12.97 -26.65
N ALA A 309 8.19 -12.70 -25.41
CA ALA A 309 9.12 -13.60 -24.74
C ALA A 309 8.47 -14.96 -24.49
N LEU A 310 9.26 -16.04 -24.49
CA LEU A 310 8.75 -17.40 -24.26
C LEU A 310 7.98 -17.54 -22.94
N PHE A 311 8.42 -16.81 -21.90
CA PHE A 311 7.74 -16.81 -20.62
C PHE A 311 6.38 -16.11 -20.69
N ASP A 312 6.27 -14.99 -21.41
CA ASP A 312 5.02 -14.25 -21.60
C ASP A 312 3.99 -15.11 -22.34
N GLY A 313 4.43 -15.86 -23.37
CA GLY A 313 3.58 -16.82 -24.07
C GLY A 313 3.10 -17.99 -23.18
N PHE A 314 3.93 -18.45 -22.24
CA PHE A 314 3.55 -19.47 -21.27
C PHE A 314 2.59 -18.93 -20.22
N TYR A 315 2.86 -17.72 -19.71
CA TYR A 315 2.01 -17.00 -18.77
C TYR A 315 0.63 -16.72 -19.37
N TYR A 316 0.59 -16.20 -20.60
CA TYR A 316 -0.66 -16.01 -21.36
C TYR A 316 -1.43 -17.33 -21.50
N SER A 317 -0.75 -18.41 -21.88
CA SER A 317 -1.38 -19.73 -21.99
C SER A 317 -1.98 -20.17 -20.65
N PHE A 318 -1.27 -20.00 -19.55
CA PHE A 318 -1.77 -20.37 -18.22
C PHE A 318 -3.01 -19.57 -17.81
N ILE A 319 -2.99 -18.23 -17.88
CA ILE A 319 -4.11 -17.37 -17.46
C ILE A 319 -5.34 -17.57 -18.35
N THR A 320 -5.13 -17.95 -19.61
CA THR A 320 -6.19 -18.22 -20.58
C THR A 320 -6.84 -19.59 -20.34
N MET A 321 -6.02 -20.62 -20.11
CA MET A 321 -6.51 -21.98 -19.83
C MET A 321 -7.20 -22.12 -18.49
N THR A 322 -6.80 -21.32 -17.51
CA THR A 322 -7.42 -21.24 -16.18
C THR A 322 -8.60 -20.27 -16.13
N THR A 323 -8.97 -19.64 -17.26
CA THR A 323 -10.06 -18.66 -17.38
C THR A 323 -9.92 -17.45 -16.43
N VAL A 324 -8.69 -17.10 -16.04
CA VAL A 324 -8.40 -15.94 -15.17
C VAL A 324 -8.44 -14.62 -15.96
N GLY A 325 -7.84 -14.62 -17.16
CA GLY A 325 -8.02 -13.56 -18.17
C GLY A 325 -7.72 -12.12 -17.72
N PHE A 326 -6.50 -11.84 -17.22
CA PHE A 326 -6.13 -10.48 -16.76
C PHE A 326 -6.13 -9.39 -17.84
N GLY A 327 -6.00 -9.76 -19.12
CA GLY A 327 -6.04 -8.79 -20.23
C GLY A 327 -4.77 -7.96 -20.42
N ASP A 328 -3.73 -8.24 -19.64
CA ASP A 328 -2.41 -7.61 -19.69
C ASP A 328 -1.59 -8.06 -20.91
N LEU A 329 -1.78 -9.30 -21.35
CA LEU A 329 -1.24 -9.85 -22.59
C LEU A 329 -2.36 -10.46 -23.44
N VAL A 330 -2.51 -9.98 -24.68
CA VAL A 330 -3.53 -10.46 -25.63
C VAL A 330 -2.96 -10.40 -27.05
N PRO A 331 -3.21 -11.41 -27.92
CA PRO A 331 -2.76 -11.37 -29.31
C PRO A 331 -3.19 -10.08 -30.00
N THR A 332 -2.25 -9.44 -30.69
CA THR A 332 -2.47 -8.15 -31.36
C THR A 332 -2.55 -8.31 -32.87
N LYS A 333 -1.93 -9.36 -33.43
CA LYS A 333 -1.92 -9.59 -34.88
C LYS A 333 -3.19 -10.31 -35.31
N ARG A 334 -4.06 -9.55 -35.98
CA ARG A 334 -5.39 -10.01 -36.46
C ARG A 334 -5.35 -11.25 -37.37
N GLU A 335 -4.22 -11.51 -38.02
CA GLU A 335 -4.01 -12.65 -38.91
C GLU A 335 -4.07 -14.00 -38.17
N PHE A 336 -3.71 -14.01 -36.87
CA PHE A 336 -3.61 -15.24 -36.07
C PHE A 336 -4.83 -15.49 -35.17
N TYR A 337 -5.78 -14.56 -35.06
CA TYR A 337 -6.90 -14.62 -34.11
C TYR A 337 -7.75 -15.89 -34.20
N ILE A 338 -7.97 -16.41 -35.42
CA ILE A 338 -8.74 -17.65 -35.62
C ILE A 338 -7.95 -18.86 -35.10
N ILE A 339 -6.63 -18.85 -35.28
CA ILE A 339 -5.74 -19.91 -34.82
C ILE A 339 -5.59 -19.86 -33.29
N ASP A 340 -5.47 -18.65 -32.73
CA ASP A 340 -5.45 -18.42 -31.28
C ASP A 340 -6.76 -18.90 -30.65
N LEU A 341 -7.91 -18.58 -31.26
CA LEU A 341 -9.20 -19.05 -30.80
C LEU A 341 -9.29 -20.59 -30.80
N PHE A 342 -8.80 -21.24 -31.86
CA PHE A 342 -8.76 -22.70 -31.91
C PHE A 342 -7.89 -23.28 -30.78
N TYR A 343 -6.72 -22.69 -30.52
CA TYR A 343 -5.85 -23.05 -29.41
C TYR A 343 -6.54 -22.89 -28.04
N ILE A 344 -7.26 -21.79 -27.83
CA ILE A 344 -8.02 -21.52 -26.61
C ILE A 344 -9.09 -22.60 -26.38
N VAL A 345 -9.90 -22.90 -27.40
CA VAL A 345 -10.99 -23.88 -27.29
C VAL A 345 -10.47 -25.29 -26.98
N VAL A 346 -9.43 -25.72 -27.70
CA VAL A 346 -8.81 -27.04 -27.46
C VAL A 346 -8.23 -27.12 -26.06
N GLY A 347 -7.55 -26.07 -25.63
CA GLY A 347 -6.91 -26.08 -24.32
C GLY A 347 -7.89 -25.98 -23.15
N LEU A 348 -9.02 -25.25 -23.29
CA LEU A 348 -10.10 -25.29 -22.31
C LEU A 348 -10.66 -26.72 -22.17
N ALA A 349 -10.85 -27.44 -23.29
CA ALA A 349 -11.29 -28.82 -23.24
C ALA A 349 -10.27 -29.75 -22.56
N ILE A 350 -8.96 -29.54 -22.76
CA ILE A 350 -7.89 -30.27 -22.05
C ILE A 350 -7.91 -29.95 -20.56
N THR A 351 -8.10 -28.69 -20.17
CA THR A 351 -8.19 -28.30 -18.76
C THR A 351 -9.40 -28.93 -18.08
N THR A 352 -10.56 -28.92 -18.73
CA THR A 352 -11.77 -29.60 -18.22
C THR A 352 -11.57 -31.10 -18.09
N MET A 353 -10.92 -31.75 -19.06
CA MET A 353 -10.53 -33.15 -18.98
C MET A 353 -9.60 -33.43 -17.78
N CYS A 354 -8.62 -32.57 -17.51
CA CYS A 354 -7.74 -32.68 -16.36
C CYS A 354 -8.51 -32.55 -15.03
N ILE A 355 -9.44 -31.60 -14.95
CA ILE A 355 -10.31 -31.41 -13.77
C ILE A 355 -11.17 -32.64 -13.54
N ASP A 356 -11.77 -33.22 -14.59
CA ASP A 356 -12.58 -34.43 -14.50
C ASP A 356 -11.76 -35.64 -14.01
N LEU A 357 -10.55 -35.84 -14.55
CA LEU A 357 -9.67 -36.95 -14.16
C LEU A 357 -9.14 -36.82 -12.73
N VAL A 358 -8.77 -35.60 -12.30
CA VAL A 358 -8.24 -35.34 -10.94
C VAL A 358 -9.38 -35.32 -9.90
N GLY A 359 -10.53 -34.75 -10.25
CA GLY A 359 -11.70 -34.63 -9.37
C GLY A 359 -12.20 -35.98 -8.86
N ILE A 360 -12.15 -37.01 -9.71
CA ILE A 360 -12.54 -38.38 -9.35
C ILE A 360 -11.64 -38.97 -8.25
N GLU A 361 -10.34 -38.69 -8.24
CA GLU A 361 -9.40 -39.22 -7.23
C GLU A 361 -9.42 -38.45 -5.90
N TYR A 362 -9.64 -37.14 -5.94
CA TYR A 362 -9.49 -36.29 -4.77
C TYR A 362 -10.76 -36.14 -3.95
N ILE A 363 -11.96 -36.29 -4.53
CA ILE A 363 -13.21 -36.25 -3.78
C ILE A 363 -13.24 -37.34 -2.69
N GLU A 364 -12.74 -38.55 -2.97
CA GLU A 364 -12.67 -39.63 -1.96
C GLU A 364 -11.64 -39.34 -0.85
N LYS A 365 -10.47 -38.76 -1.17
CA LYS A 365 -9.44 -38.37 -0.20
C LYS A 365 -9.85 -37.17 0.67
N ILE A 366 -10.52 -36.18 0.09
CA ILE A 366 -11.09 -35.03 0.81
C ILE A 366 -12.18 -35.52 1.77
N HIS A 367 -13.01 -36.47 1.35
CA HIS A 367 -14.03 -37.07 2.21
C HIS A 367 -13.44 -37.92 3.36
N TYR A 368 -12.25 -38.51 3.17
CA TYR A 368 -11.48 -39.17 4.23
C TYR A 368 -10.84 -38.16 5.20
N PHE A 369 -10.22 -37.09 4.68
CA PHE A 369 -9.62 -36.03 5.48
C PHE A 369 -10.65 -35.30 6.35
N GLY A 370 -11.85 -35.06 5.82
CA GLY A 370 -12.99 -34.52 6.58
C GLY A 370 -13.43 -35.41 7.75
N ARG A 371 -13.28 -36.74 7.65
CA ARG A 371 -13.53 -37.69 8.75
C ARG A 371 -12.41 -37.71 9.79
N ALA A 372 -11.15 -37.52 9.38
CA ALA A 372 -10.01 -37.43 10.31
C ALA A 372 -10.12 -36.20 11.25
N ILE A 373 -10.66 -35.08 10.76
CA ILE A 373 -10.93 -33.87 11.56
C ILE A 373 -12.02 -34.12 12.63
N SER A 374 -12.95 -35.04 12.41
CA SER A 374 -13.94 -35.45 13.42
C SER A 374 -13.33 -36.17 14.62
N GLY A 375 -12.13 -36.75 14.51
CA GLY A 375 -11.43 -37.44 15.60
C GLY A 375 -10.88 -36.50 16.67
N ALA A 376 -10.71 -35.21 16.36
CA ALA A 376 -10.20 -34.21 17.29
C ALA A 376 -11.24 -33.74 18.34
N ARG A 377 -12.48 -34.24 18.29
CA ARG A 377 -13.58 -33.86 19.20
C ARG A 377 -13.33 -34.15 20.70
N PHE A 378 -12.35 -34.97 21.04
CA PHE A 378 -12.02 -35.35 22.42
C PHE A 378 -10.70 -34.75 22.95
N ALA A 379 -10.01 -33.92 22.18
CA ALA A 379 -8.79 -33.27 22.64
C ALA A 379 -9.10 -32.27 23.77
N LEU A 380 -8.32 -32.36 24.86
CA LEU A 380 -8.38 -31.43 26.01
C LEU A 380 -7.27 -30.39 25.85
N VAL A 381 -7.64 -29.12 25.98
CA VAL A 381 -6.73 -27.97 25.86
C VAL A 381 -6.75 -27.19 27.17
N ASN A 382 -5.57 -26.82 27.67
CA ASN A 382 -5.42 -26.03 28.89
C ASN A 382 -5.59 -24.54 28.53
N VAL A 383 -6.62 -23.90 29.08
CA VAL A 383 -6.83 -22.46 28.94
C VAL A 383 -6.92 -21.86 30.34
N GLY A 384 -5.91 -21.06 30.72
CA GLY A 384 -5.88 -20.38 32.02
C GLY A 384 -5.78 -21.29 33.24
N GLY A 385 -5.19 -22.49 33.10
CA GLY A 385 -4.97 -23.43 34.21
C GLY A 385 -6.07 -24.48 34.40
N LYS A 386 -7.11 -24.50 33.55
CA LYS A 386 -8.14 -25.55 33.53
C LYS A 386 -8.18 -26.26 32.18
N MET A 387 -8.30 -27.60 32.23
CA MET A 387 -8.42 -28.45 31.05
C MET A 387 -9.87 -28.44 30.54
N VAL A 388 -10.08 -27.98 29.31
CA VAL A 388 -11.41 -27.87 28.68
C VAL A 388 -11.40 -28.56 27.31
N ARG A 389 -12.51 -29.21 26.93
CA ARG A 389 -12.64 -29.88 25.63
C ARG A 389 -12.87 -28.86 24.52
N VAL A 390 -12.26 -29.08 23.36
CA VAL A 390 -12.34 -28.20 22.18
C VAL A 390 -13.79 -27.82 21.77
N PRO A 391 -14.82 -28.70 21.83
CA PRO A 391 -16.18 -28.32 21.46
C PRO A 391 -16.82 -27.30 22.41
N ASP A 392 -16.44 -27.33 23.70
CA ASP A 392 -16.96 -26.42 24.71
C ASP A 392 -16.37 -25.01 24.51
N LEU A 393 -15.14 -24.91 24.00
CA LEU A 393 -14.48 -23.66 23.62
C LEU A 393 -15.13 -23.02 22.38
N MET A 394 -15.48 -23.82 21.38
CA MET A 394 -16.16 -23.38 20.15
C MET A 394 -17.56 -22.84 20.42
N ARG A 395 -18.30 -23.42 21.38
CA ARG A 395 -19.60 -22.87 21.84
C ARG A 395 -19.44 -21.50 22.50
N CYS A 396 -18.41 -21.31 23.31
CA CYS A 396 -18.12 -20.00 23.92
C CYS A 396 -17.77 -18.94 22.86
N ALA A 397 -17.00 -19.31 21.83
CA ALA A 397 -16.69 -18.42 20.72
C ALA A 397 -17.95 -17.99 19.94
N HIS A 398 -18.89 -18.91 19.72
CA HIS A 398 -20.16 -18.61 19.04
C HIS A 398 -21.06 -17.68 19.87
N VAL A 399 -21.11 -17.85 21.20
CA VAL A 399 -21.87 -16.98 22.11
C VAL A 399 -21.24 -15.59 22.20
N LEU A 400 -19.91 -15.49 22.19
CA LEU A 400 -19.20 -14.19 22.17
C LEU A 400 -19.43 -13.43 20.85
N GLN A 401 -19.52 -14.16 19.73
CA GLN A 401 -19.84 -13.55 18.43
C GLN A 401 -21.29 -13.08 18.35
N GLN A 402 -22.24 -13.78 18.97
CA GLN A 402 -23.64 -13.32 19.10
C GLN A 402 -23.79 -12.11 20.04
N LYS A 403 -22.97 -12.01 21.09
CA LYS A 403 -23.09 -10.94 22.10
C LYS A 403 -22.38 -9.65 21.70
N TYR A 404 -21.36 -9.72 20.84
CA TYR A 404 -20.51 -8.57 20.48
C TYR A 404 -20.41 -8.28 18.97
N GLY A 405 -21.04 -9.07 18.09
CA GLY A 405 -21.04 -8.82 16.64
C GLY A 405 -22.23 -7.99 16.18
N GLN A 406 -22.18 -6.65 16.31
CA GLN A 406 -23.25 -5.79 15.78
C GLN A 406 -23.20 -5.65 14.25
N ARG A 407 -24.31 -5.98 13.59
CA ARG A 407 -24.62 -5.67 12.18
C ARG A 407 -25.52 -4.44 12.11
N LYS A 408 -25.16 -3.48 11.25
CA LYS A 408 -26.05 -2.45 10.70
C LYS A 408 -27.22 -3.12 9.96
N THR A 409 -28.46 -2.70 10.22
CA THR A 409 -29.62 -2.97 9.36
C THR A 409 -30.31 -1.68 8.99
N SER A 410 -30.34 -1.42 7.69
CA SER A 410 -31.20 -0.44 7.02
C SER A 410 -32.58 -1.05 6.77
N GLY A 411 -33.64 -0.24 6.96
CA GLY A 411 -34.80 -0.28 6.08
C GLY A 411 -36.15 -0.67 6.69
N LYS A 412 -37.06 0.32 6.66
CA LYS A 412 -38.53 0.25 6.50
C LYS A 412 -39.40 0.04 7.73
N ASN A 413 -40.15 1.09 8.08
CA ASN A 413 -41.51 0.99 8.64
C ASN A 413 -42.44 1.99 7.93
N LYS A 414 -43.50 1.46 7.31
CA LYS A 414 -44.83 2.06 7.05
C LYS A 414 -45.77 1.32 8.04
N ASN A 415 -46.87 1.81 8.59
CA ASN A 415 -47.63 3.06 8.62
C ASN A 415 -48.66 2.89 9.77
N ASP A 416 -49.08 3.98 10.42
CA ASP A 416 -50.46 4.29 10.85
C ASP A 416 -50.42 5.66 11.56
N SER A 417 -50.87 6.76 10.91
CA SER A 417 -52.21 7.38 10.98
C SER A 417 -52.56 7.83 12.41
N THR A 418 -52.78 9.10 12.78
CA THR A 418 -53.58 10.23 12.23
C THR A 418 -53.14 11.49 13.02
N THR A 419 -53.05 12.72 12.49
CA THR A 419 -54.15 13.68 12.29
C THR A 419 -53.56 14.99 11.70
N THR A 420 -54.04 15.41 10.52
CA THR A 420 -54.40 16.77 10.02
C THR A 420 -53.67 18.00 10.60
N ALA A 421 -53.24 19.05 9.87
CA ALA A 421 -53.83 19.67 8.70
C ALA A 421 -52.90 20.76 8.07
N LEU A 422 -52.80 20.72 6.74
CA LEU A 422 -53.09 21.83 5.80
C LEU A 422 -52.34 23.18 5.88
N LEU A 423 -51.69 23.45 4.73
CA LEU A 423 -51.85 24.63 3.86
C LEU A 423 -50.87 25.82 3.96
N HIS A 424 -50.51 26.24 2.73
CA HIS A 424 -50.30 27.60 2.24
C HIS A 424 -48.90 28.24 2.26
N GLN A 425 -48.34 28.27 1.04
CA GLN A 425 -47.85 29.46 0.30
C GLN A 425 -46.55 30.17 0.68
N PHE A 426 -45.74 30.35 -0.37
CA PHE A 426 -44.79 31.43 -0.64
C PHE A 426 -45.03 32.73 0.13
N ILE A 427 -43.99 33.21 0.84
CA ILE A 427 -43.71 34.64 1.04
C ILE A 427 -42.18 34.87 0.99
N VAL A 428 -41.77 35.68 0.02
CA VAL A 428 -40.49 36.42 -0.06
C VAL A 428 -40.43 37.42 1.10
N TRP A 429 -39.27 37.69 1.71
CA TRP A 429 -38.75 39.07 1.92
C TRP A 429 -37.32 39.11 2.52
N ARG A 430 -36.44 39.76 1.76
CA ARG A 430 -35.32 40.68 2.06
C ARG A 430 -34.51 40.53 3.37
N GLY A 431 -33.20 40.47 3.16
CA GLY A 431 -32.16 40.40 4.19
C GLY A 431 -31.92 41.67 5.01
N ALA A 432 -30.99 41.54 5.94
CA ALA A 432 -30.51 42.59 6.82
C ALA A 432 -29.12 43.11 6.39
N TYR A 433 -28.99 44.42 6.50
CA TYR A 433 -27.92 45.34 6.17
C TYR A 433 -26.50 44.96 6.67
N ALA A 434 -25.50 45.00 5.78
CA ALA A 434 -24.08 45.01 6.13
C ALA A 434 -23.55 46.47 6.12
N PRO A 435 -22.89 46.96 7.18
CA PRO A 435 -22.37 48.32 7.22
C PRO A 435 -21.25 48.55 6.20
N ARG A 436 -21.18 49.76 5.63
CA ARG A 436 -20.19 50.16 4.60
C ARG A 436 -18.75 50.32 5.11
N ASP A 437 -18.52 50.10 6.40
CA ASP A 437 -17.21 50.26 7.04
C ASP A 437 -16.48 48.92 7.27
N LEU A 438 -17.01 47.81 6.74
CA LEU A 438 -16.33 46.50 6.79
C LEU A 438 -15.01 46.47 5.97
N GLY A 439 -14.74 47.52 5.20
CA GLY A 439 -13.46 47.74 4.52
C GLY A 439 -12.28 48.10 5.44
N TYR A 440 -12.50 48.19 6.76
CA TYR A 440 -11.45 48.58 7.72
C TYR A 440 -10.98 47.45 8.67
N ILE A 441 -11.43 46.21 8.50
CA ILE A 441 -10.97 45.09 9.36
C ILE A 441 -9.66 44.52 8.79
N ARG A 442 -8.58 44.73 9.54
CA ARG A 442 -7.20 44.30 9.26
C ARG A 442 -7.11 42.77 9.17
N PHE A 443 -6.51 42.29 8.09
CA PHE A 443 -6.01 40.92 7.97
C PHE A 443 -4.99 40.63 9.07
N ILE A 444 -5.12 39.47 9.72
CA ILE A 444 -4.11 38.93 10.62
C ILE A 444 -3.10 38.17 9.76
N ASP A 445 -1.93 38.76 9.56
CA ASP A 445 -0.78 38.15 8.93
C ASP A 445 -0.18 37.09 9.89
N ILE A 446 -0.60 35.83 9.74
CA ILE A 446 -0.21 34.72 10.63
C ILE A 446 1.29 34.40 10.51
N GLY A 447 1.90 34.67 9.35
CA GLY A 447 3.36 34.56 9.17
C GLY A 447 4.12 35.56 10.07
N SER A 448 3.56 36.76 10.25
CA SER A 448 4.13 37.76 11.16
C SER A 448 3.93 37.40 12.64
N LEU A 449 2.82 36.75 13.02
CA LEU A 449 2.52 36.38 14.41
C LEU A 449 3.50 35.37 14.99
N ALA A 450 3.92 34.37 14.22
CA ALA A 450 4.94 33.41 14.65
C ALA A 450 6.31 34.09 14.91
N SER A 451 6.61 35.18 14.21
CA SER A 451 7.86 35.94 14.38
C SER A 451 7.80 36.99 15.51
N PHE A 452 6.61 37.56 15.78
CA PHE A 452 6.41 38.59 16.81
C PHE A 452 6.09 38.00 18.20
N GLU A 453 5.33 36.89 18.28
CA GLU A 453 5.03 36.23 19.56
C GLU A 453 6.22 35.43 20.11
N SER A 454 7.13 34.91 19.27
CA SER A 454 8.36 34.27 19.79
C SER A 454 9.27 35.29 20.48
N LEU A 455 9.35 36.52 19.96
CA LEU A 455 10.14 37.59 20.58
C LEU A 455 9.45 38.17 21.83
N SER A 456 8.13 38.38 21.78
CA SER A 456 7.38 38.88 22.92
C SER A 456 7.30 37.85 24.04
N SER A 457 7.22 36.54 23.73
CA SER A 457 7.20 35.47 24.72
C SER A 457 8.58 35.20 25.33
N LEU A 458 9.68 35.33 24.57
CA LEU A 458 11.05 35.23 25.09
C LEU A 458 11.39 36.40 26.02
N ILE A 459 10.99 37.64 25.65
CA ILE A 459 11.17 38.82 26.50
C ILE A 459 10.20 38.77 27.69
N SER A 460 8.94 38.37 27.47
CA SER A 460 7.94 38.18 28.54
C SER A 460 8.34 37.07 29.52
N SER A 461 8.93 35.96 29.09
CA SER A 461 9.38 34.90 29.99
C SER A 461 10.54 35.34 30.88
N ILE A 462 11.40 36.21 30.35
CA ILE A 462 12.50 36.82 31.12
C ILE A 462 11.97 37.83 32.16
N PHE A 463 10.88 38.54 31.87
CA PHE A 463 10.36 39.62 32.74
C PHE A 463 9.10 39.29 33.55
N THR A 464 8.34 38.22 33.25
CA THR A 464 7.03 37.94 33.87
C THR A 464 6.90 36.58 34.55
N GLY A 465 7.91 35.72 34.52
CA GLY A 465 7.89 34.40 35.18
C GLY A 465 6.80 33.43 34.67
N LYS A 466 6.10 33.74 33.57
CA LYS A 466 5.21 32.80 32.88
C LYS A 466 6.07 31.82 32.06
N LYS A 467 5.89 30.50 32.29
CA LYS A 467 6.53 29.42 31.51
C LYS A 467 6.23 29.61 30.01
N SER A 468 7.25 29.43 29.16
CA SER A 468 7.15 29.58 27.71
C SER A 468 6.17 28.57 27.12
N ARG A 469 5.37 28.99 26.13
CA ARG A 469 4.53 28.09 25.30
C ARG A 469 5.32 27.43 24.15
N GLU A 470 6.64 27.64 24.12
CA GLU A 470 7.57 27.00 23.19
C GLU A 470 7.79 25.53 23.61
N PRO A 471 8.01 24.64 22.64
CA PRO A 471 8.28 23.23 22.93
C PRO A 471 9.59 23.05 23.68
N SER A 472 9.66 22.00 24.49
CA SER A 472 10.89 21.61 25.17
C SER A 472 11.89 21.03 24.18
N VAL A 473 13.19 21.12 24.49
CA VAL A 473 14.25 20.44 23.71
C VAL A 473 13.92 18.95 23.66
N VAL A 474 13.89 18.40 22.45
CA VAL A 474 13.65 16.97 22.24
C VAL A 474 15.00 16.27 22.13
N VAL A 475 15.16 15.23 22.94
CA VAL A 475 16.25 14.28 22.78
C VAL A 475 15.67 12.89 22.54
N PRO A 476 16.10 12.20 21.47
CA PRO A 476 15.59 10.88 21.12
C PRO A 476 15.59 9.97 22.35
N THR A 477 14.43 9.51 22.80
CA THR A 477 14.35 8.74 24.05
C THR A 477 13.87 7.32 23.74
N TYR A 478 14.40 6.36 24.49
CA TYR A 478 14.01 4.96 24.40
C TYR A 478 13.46 4.46 25.72
N GLN A 479 12.52 3.52 25.63
CA GLN A 479 12.04 2.80 26.79
C GLN A 479 13.17 2.02 27.44
N ASN A 480 13.29 2.16 28.75
CA ASN A 480 14.30 1.49 29.55
C ASN A 480 13.79 1.21 30.97
N GLU A 481 14.69 0.83 31.88
CA GLU A 481 14.37 0.50 33.27
C GLU A 481 13.72 1.63 34.08
N ILE A 482 13.91 2.89 33.68
CA ILE A 482 13.37 4.08 34.36
C ILE A 482 12.38 4.85 33.47
N ARG A 483 12.70 5.03 32.19
CA ARG A 483 11.91 5.81 31.24
C ARG A 483 10.85 4.94 30.58
N LEU A 484 9.58 5.33 30.72
CA LEU A 484 8.44 4.65 30.10
C LEU A 484 7.91 5.47 28.91
N LEU A 485 7.69 4.80 27.78
CA LEU A 485 7.18 5.42 26.55
C LEU A 485 5.92 4.68 26.12
N GLU A 486 4.82 5.43 25.98
CA GLU A 486 3.52 4.90 25.56
C GLU A 486 3.17 5.47 24.19
N SER A 487 2.94 4.59 23.20
CA SER A 487 2.51 5.04 21.87
C SER A 487 1.04 5.46 21.88
N LEU A 488 0.78 6.62 21.27
CA LEU A 488 -0.54 7.12 20.91
C LEU A 488 -0.82 6.97 19.41
N ASP A 489 -0.11 6.07 18.73
CA ASP A 489 -0.39 5.74 17.33
C ASP A 489 -1.71 4.95 17.22
N GLY A 490 -2.29 4.93 16.02
CA GLY A 490 -3.57 4.30 15.73
C GLY A 490 -4.62 5.31 15.26
N LEU A 491 -5.90 5.01 15.48
CA LEU A 491 -6.99 5.82 14.96
C LEU A 491 -7.33 7.01 15.88
N TRP A 492 -7.26 8.21 15.33
CA TRP A 492 -7.68 9.45 15.99
C TRP A 492 -9.01 9.93 15.40
N THR A 493 -9.84 10.57 16.21
CA THR A 493 -10.98 11.35 15.67
C THR A 493 -10.43 12.49 14.83
N PHE A 494 -10.96 12.68 13.64
CA PHE A 494 -10.53 13.70 12.69
C PHE A 494 -11.72 14.54 12.24
N VAL A 495 -11.57 15.85 12.27
CA VAL A 495 -12.55 16.81 11.73
C VAL A 495 -11.81 17.80 10.85
N ARG A 496 -12.35 18.03 9.65
CA ARG A 496 -11.84 19.00 8.68
C ARG A 496 -12.64 20.31 8.81
N GLU A 497 -11.97 21.44 8.91
CA GLU A 497 -12.64 22.73 8.74
C GLU A 497 -12.90 23.02 7.25
N PRO A 498 -13.81 23.95 6.89
CA PRO A 498 -13.87 24.46 5.52
C PRO A 498 -12.48 24.92 5.04
N ALA A 499 -12.18 24.67 3.77
CA ALA A 499 -10.93 25.14 3.17
C ALA A 499 -10.79 26.66 3.33
N ASN A 500 -9.57 27.11 3.63
CA ASN A 500 -9.25 28.53 3.88
C ASN A 500 -10.03 29.17 5.04
N SER A 501 -10.50 28.36 6.00
CA SER A 501 -11.13 28.84 7.22
C SER A 501 -10.20 29.75 8.03
N GLU A 502 -10.79 30.79 8.66
CA GLU A 502 -10.11 31.71 9.59
C GLU A 502 -9.77 31.05 10.95
N GLY A 503 -9.88 29.72 11.06
CA GLY A 503 -9.72 28.98 12.32
C GLY A 503 -10.99 28.99 13.16
N ILE A 504 -12.12 28.68 12.52
CA ILE A 504 -13.46 28.60 13.14
C ILE A 504 -13.44 27.68 14.36
N GLY A 505 -12.66 26.60 14.34
CA GLY A 505 -12.55 25.70 15.49
C GLY A 505 -11.85 26.32 16.68
N ILE A 506 -10.86 27.20 16.45
CA ILE A 506 -10.18 27.94 17.50
C ILE A 506 -11.14 28.97 18.10
N ILE A 507 -11.84 29.73 17.24
CA ILE A 507 -12.80 30.77 17.66
C ILE A 507 -13.95 30.16 18.50
N ASN A 508 -14.40 28.96 18.14
CA ASN A 508 -15.51 28.27 18.81
C ASN A 508 -15.08 27.25 19.87
N ASN A 509 -13.81 27.29 20.30
CA ASN A 509 -13.25 26.42 21.33
C ASN A 509 -13.53 24.93 21.11
N TRP A 510 -13.32 24.43 19.89
CA TRP A 510 -13.55 23.02 19.56
C TRP A 510 -12.72 22.05 20.41
N ALA A 511 -11.57 22.50 20.95
CA ALA A 511 -10.75 21.72 21.87
C ALA A 511 -11.46 21.31 23.17
N GLU A 512 -12.51 22.05 23.58
CA GLU A 512 -13.31 21.75 24.79
C GLU A 512 -14.44 20.74 24.50
N LYS A 513 -14.68 20.43 23.23
CA LYS A 513 -15.79 19.57 22.78
C LYS A 513 -15.30 18.17 22.41
N ASP A 514 -16.19 17.18 22.47
CA ASP A 514 -15.94 15.88 21.83
C ASP A 514 -16.34 15.95 20.36
N LEU A 515 -15.34 16.00 19.48
CA LEU A 515 -15.54 16.18 18.05
C LEU A 515 -16.36 15.05 17.41
N SER A 516 -16.41 13.87 18.02
CA SER A 516 -17.06 12.69 17.41
C SER A 516 -18.58 12.75 17.38
N PHE A 517 -19.20 13.55 18.25
CA PHE A 517 -20.66 13.69 18.34
C PHE A 517 -21.17 15.03 17.81
N GLU A 518 -20.29 16.05 17.75
CA GLU A 518 -20.66 17.43 17.44
C GLU A 518 -20.61 17.76 15.94
N PHE A 519 -19.90 16.95 15.15
CA PHE A 519 -19.64 17.26 13.73
C PHE A 519 -20.03 16.10 12.81
N GLU A 520 -20.83 16.38 11.79
CA GLU A 520 -21.24 15.38 10.79
C GLU A 520 -20.07 14.84 9.96
N ASN A 521 -19.04 15.66 9.74
CA ASN A 521 -17.83 15.27 9.01
C ASN A 521 -16.75 14.66 9.91
N ALA A 522 -17.06 14.34 11.16
CA ALA A 522 -16.15 13.63 12.04
C ALA A 522 -15.91 12.20 11.55
N THR A 523 -14.65 11.83 11.41
CA THR A 523 -14.23 10.49 10.96
C THR A 523 -13.04 9.98 11.80
N LYS A 524 -12.51 8.82 11.46
CA LYS A 524 -11.30 8.26 12.05
C LYS A 524 -10.17 8.23 11.02
N ILE A 525 -9.01 8.78 11.38
CA ILE A 525 -7.80 8.75 10.56
C ILE A 525 -6.65 8.08 11.34
N PRO A 526 -5.85 7.21 10.70
CA PRO A 526 -4.61 6.68 11.26
C PRO A 526 -3.57 7.77 11.52
N VAL A 527 -2.86 7.61 12.63
CA VAL A 527 -1.67 8.37 12.99
C VAL A 527 -0.57 7.34 13.31
N PRO A 528 0.63 7.43 12.71
CA PRO A 528 1.06 8.43 11.72
C PRO A 528 0.51 8.17 10.30
N ALA A 529 0.02 9.21 9.64
CA ALA A 529 -0.32 9.22 8.21
C ALA A 529 -0.55 10.66 7.71
N ALA A 530 -0.30 10.89 6.42
CA ALA A 530 -0.86 12.06 5.77
C ALA A 530 -2.37 11.85 5.56
N TYR A 531 -3.20 12.85 5.85
CA TYR A 531 -4.65 12.67 5.71
C TYR A 531 -5.13 12.72 4.24
N ASN A 532 -4.28 13.23 3.35
CA ASN A 532 -4.65 13.64 2.00
C ASN A 532 -5.17 12.47 1.13
N ASP A 533 -4.51 11.32 1.19
CA ASP A 533 -4.81 10.16 0.32
C ASP A 533 -5.66 9.08 1.00
N LEU A 534 -6.20 9.38 2.19
CA LEU A 534 -7.03 8.44 2.94
C LEU A 534 -8.52 8.48 2.56
N SER A 535 -8.89 9.40 1.67
CA SER A 535 -10.21 9.52 1.07
C SER A 535 -10.10 9.70 -0.43
N PHE A 536 -11.15 9.31 -1.15
CA PHE A 536 -11.30 9.59 -2.59
C PHE A 536 -11.84 11.02 -2.87
N GLU A 537 -12.13 11.79 -1.82
CA GLU A 537 -12.59 13.17 -1.94
C GLU A 537 -11.43 14.11 -2.29
N ARG A 538 -11.45 14.69 -3.50
CA ARG A 538 -10.47 15.71 -3.93
C ARG A 538 -10.37 16.89 -2.96
N ASP A 539 -11.47 17.24 -2.29
CA ASP A 539 -11.49 18.33 -1.34
C ASP A 539 -10.70 18.02 -0.06
N LEU A 540 -10.59 16.75 0.35
CA LEU A 540 -9.71 16.34 1.45
C LEU A 540 -8.26 16.31 0.98
N GLN A 541 -8.03 15.73 -0.20
CA GLN A 541 -6.68 15.61 -0.78
C GLN A 541 -6.01 16.97 -0.92
N ASN A 542 -6.72 17.94 -1.51
CA ASN A 542 -6.22 19.30 -1.77
C ASN A 542 -6.60 20.31 -0.66
N HIS A 543 -6.98 19.83 0.53
CA HIS A 543 -7.39 20.70 1.62
C HIS A 543 -6.26 21.65 2.03
N VAL A 544 -6.57 22.94 2.12
CA VAL A 544 -5.68 23.96 2.69
C VAL A 544 -6.40 24.63 3.86
N GLY A 545 -5.76 24.63 5.02
CA GLY A 545 -6.27 25.25 6.24
C GLY A 545 -6.25 24.31 7.43
N TRP A 546 -7.23 24.48 8.32
CA TRP A 546 -7.25 23.79 9.61
C TRP A 546 -7.88 22.40 9.54
N VAL A 547 -7.26 21.45 10.22
CA VAL A 547 -7.81 20.14 10.54
C VAL A 547 -7.57 19.82 12.01
N TRP A 548 -8.42 18.99 12.59
CA TRP A 548 -8.43 18.70 14.03
C TRP A 548 -8.32 17.21 14.29
N TYR A 549 -7.41 16.84 15.17
CA TYR A 549 -7.23 15.47 15.64
C TYR A 549 -7.59 15.37 17.12
N GLN A 550 -8.29 14.31 17.52
CA GLN A 550 -8.64 14.04 18.92
C GLN A 550 -8.40 12.59 19.31
N ARG A 551 -7.84 12.41 20.52
CA ARG A 551 -7.66 11.09 21.15
C ARG A 551 -7.74 11.19 22.66
N PHE A 552 -8.37 10.20 23.27
CA PHE A 552 -8.36 10.03 24.72
C PHE A 552 -7.14 9.25 25.18
N TYR A 553 -6.57 9.68 26.31
CA TYR A 553 -5.47 9.02 26.99
C TYR A 553 -5.84 8.73 28.46
N TRP A 554 -5.57 7.51 28.92
CA TRP A 554 -5.74 7.10 30.31
C TRP A 554 -4.39 6.95 30.95
N LEU A 555 -4.13 7.72 32.01
CA LEU A 555 -2.89 7.59 32.76
C LEU A 555 -2.88 6.27 33.55
N PRO A 556 -1.88 5.38 33.38
CA PRO A 556 -1.82 4.14 34.11
C PRO A 556 -1.77 4.34 35.63
N SER A 557 -2.56 3.55 36.37
CA SER A 557 -2.65 3.66 37.84
C SER A 557 -1.32 3.38 38.57
N ALA A 558 -0.42 2.62 37.94
CA ALA A 558 0.92 2.39 38.44
C ALA A 558 1.73 3.69 38.59
N LEU A 559 1.47 4.69 37.74
CA LEU A 559 2.14 6.01 37.76
C LEU A 559 1.47 7.00 38.72
N THR A 560 0.23 6.72 39.16
CA THR A 560 -0.55 7.60 40.05
C THR A 560 -0.41 7.26 41.52
N ASN A 561 -0.04 6.02 41.85
CA ASN A 561 -0.02 5.52 43.23
C ASN A 561 1.18 6.02 44.07
N ASN A 562 2.20 6.61 43.46
CA ASN A 562 3.34 7.22 44.15
C ASN A 562 3.16 8.73 44.29
N GLN A 563 2.36 9.19 45.28
CA GLN A 563 2.10 10.62 45.49
C GLN A 563 3.36 11.45 45.80
N ASN A 564 4.39 10.84 46.38
CA ASN A 564 5.62 11.54 46.76
C ASN A 564 6.70 11.58 45.65
N ASN A 565 6.48 10.91 44.51
CA ASN A 565 7.46 10.85 43.42
C ASN A 565 6.79 10.53 42.07
N ARG A 566 5.87 11.41 41.64
CA ARG A 566 5.15 11.24 40.36
C ARG A 566 6.10 11.59 39.20
N PRO A 567 6.27 10.73 38.19
CA PRO A 567 7.10 11.04 37.03
C PRO A 567 6.52 12.20 36.22
N ARG A 568 7.41 12.98 35.60
CA ARG A 568 7.05 14.05 34.67
C ARG A 568 6.60 13.42 33.36
N SER A 569 5.47 13.88 32.83
CA SER A 569 4.86 13.30 31.63
C SER A 569 4.96 14.28 30.48
N PHE A 570 5.45 13.85 29.33
CA PHE A 570 5.63 14.68 28.14
C PHE A 570 4.87 14.08 26.96
N LEU A 571 4.08 14.88 26.26
CA LEU A 571 3.49 14.50 24.98
C LEU A 571 4.46 14.87 23.87
N HIS A 572 5.00 13.86 23.21
CA HIS A 572 5.99 13.94 22.16
C HIS A 572 5.35 13.67 20.80
N PHE A 573 5.61 14.53 19.83
CA PHE A 573 5.25 14.37 18.43
C PHE A 573 6.52 14.25 17.60
N GLY A 574 6.64 13.17 16.81
CA GLY A 574 7.77 13.03 15.89
C GLY A 574 7.75 14.08 14.77
N SER A 575 6.55 14.45 14.29
CA SER A 575 6.36 15.54 13.33
C SER A 575 4.87 15.82 13.07
N VAL A 576 4.51 17.10 12.90
CA VAL A 576 3.17 17.53 12.50
C VAL A 576 3.28 18.61 11.42
N GLN A 577 2.79 18.37 10.22
CA GLN A 577 2.94 19.28 9.07
C GLN A 577 1.69 20.16 8.91
N TYR A 578 1.77 21.49 8.99
CA TYR A 578 2.96 22.36 9.16
C TYR A 578 2.98 23.15 10.48
N PHE A 579 1.82 23.69 10.91
CA PHE A 579 1.66 24.43 12.16
C PHE A 579 0.70 23.68 13.09
N ALA A 580 1.11 23.43 14.32
CA ALA A 580 0.34 22.65 15.30
C ALA A 580 0.01 23.49 16.54
N ILE A 581 -1.23 23.40 17.01
CA ILE A 581 -1.65 23.85 18.34
C ILE A 581 -2.14 22.64 19.12
N VAL A 582 -1.56 22.40 20.28
CA VAL A 582 -1.84 21.22 21.10
C VAL A 582 -2.61 21.63 22.35
N TYR A 583 -3.65 20.87 22.65
CA TYR A 583 -4.52 21.06 23.80
C TYR A 583 -4.59 19.79 24.64
N LEU A 584 -4.66 19.98 25.96
CA LEU A 584 -4.95 18.93 26.94
C LEU A 584 -6.20 19.36 27.72
N ASN A 585 -7.25 18.54 27.67
CA ASN A 585 -8.52 18.78 28.37
C ASN A 585 -9.09 20.18 28.08
N GLY A 586 -9.08 20.59 26.81
CA GLY A 586 -9.57 21.90 26.35
C GLY A 586 -8.57 23.07 26.51
N LYS A 587 -7.50 22.91 27.29
CA LYS A 587 -6.52 23.98 27.51
C LYS A 587 -5.32 23.85 26.57
N GLU A 588 -4.96 24.94 25.89
CA GLU A 588 -3.74 25.02 25.07
C GLU A 588 -2.50 24.78 25.95
N ILE A 589 -1.66 23.80 25.56
CA ILE A 589 -0.39 23.51 26.22
C ILE A 589 0.82 24.02 25.43
N GLY A 590 0.69 24.23 24.11
CA GLY A 590 1.75 24.82 23.31
C GLY A 590 1.51 24.77 21.81
N ARG A 591 2.47 25.32 21.05
CA ARG A 591 2.42 25.46 19.59
C ARG A 591 3.75 25.08 18.96
N HIS A 592 3.72 24.57 17.73
CA HIS A 592 4.91 24.23 16.95
C HIS A 592 4.78 24.66 15.49
N VAL A 593 5.88 25.14 14.91
CA VAL A 593 5.99 25.54 13.50
C VAL A 593 7.06 24.68 12.84
N GLY A 594 6.73 24.03 11.73
CA GLY A 594 7.60 23.08 11.04
C GLY A 594 7.04 21.68 11.10
N GLY A 595 7.18 20.89 10.03
CA GLY A 595 6.55 19.58 9.96
C GLY A 595 7.45 18.38 9.73
N HIS A 596 8.75 18.51 9.99
CA HIS A 596 9.70 17.41 9.80
C HIS A 596 10.67 17.22 10.99
N LEU A 597 10.47 17.99 12.06
CA LEU A 597 11.26 17.93 13.29
C LEU A 597 10.35 17.70 14.50
N PRO A 598 10.84 16.96 15.50
CA PRO A 598 10.03 16.59 16.64
C PRO A 598 9.89 17.73 17.64
N PHE A 599 8.81 17.71 18.41
CA PHE A 599 8.57 18.63 19.51
C PHE A 599 7.81 17.95 20.65
N GLN A 600 7.92 18.49 21.86
CA GLN A 600 7.21 17.95 23.01
C GLN A 600 6.73 19.02 23.99
N PHE A 601 5.67 18.69 24.72
CA PHE A 601 5.10 19.52 25.78
C PHE A 601 4.93 18.71 27.07
N GLU A 602 5.27 19.32 28.20
CA GLU A 602 5.00 18.73 29.51
C GLU A 602 3.49 18.77 29.81
N LEU A 603 2.95 17.64 30.27
CA LEU A 603 1.54 17.45 30.60
C LEU A 603 1.25 17.77 32.06
N GLU A 604 1.48 19.01 32.48
CA GLU A 604 1.30 19.43 33.88
C GLU A 604 -0.13 19.24 34.41
N LEU A 605 -1.12 19.34 33.51
CA LEU A 605 -2.55 19.26 33.86
C LEU A 605 -3.13 17.85 33.68
N ILE A 606 -2.27 16.84 33.61
CA ILE A 606 -2.69 15.46 33.40
C ILE A 606 -3.41 14.90 34.63
N GLN A 607 -4.63 14.44 34.40
CA GLN A 607 -5.54 13.93 35.42
C GLN A 607 -5.51 12.40 35.47
N ASN A 608 -6.00 11.82 36.58
CA ASN A 608 -6.15 10.37 36.75
C ASN A 608 -7.36 9.80 35.99
N PHE A 609 -8.16 10.67 35.38
CA PHE A 609 -9.31 10.36 34.53
C PHE A 609 -8.91 10.42 33.05
N PRO A 610 -9.75 9.97 32.10
CA PRO A 610 -9.47 10.15 30.68
C PRO A 610 -9.11 11.60 30.37
N ASN A 611 -7.95 11.78 29.76
CA ASN A 611 -7.46 13.06 29.28
C ASN A 611 -7.74 13.16 27.78
N LEU A 612 -8.37 14.25 27.35
CA LEU A 612 -8.62 14.52 25.94
C LEU A 612 -7.45 15.31 25.36
N ILE A 613 -6.74 14.71 24.41
CA ILE A 613 -5.69 15.36 23.64
C ILE A 613 -6.34 15.83 22.33
N THR A 614 -6.24 17.13 22.05
CA THR A 614 -6.70 17.73 20.80
C THR A 614 -5.52 18.41 20.11
N VAL A 615 -5.38 18.22 18.80
CA VAL A 615 -4.34 18.85 17.98
C VAL A 615 -5.01 19.53 16.79
N ALA A 616 -4.90 20.86 16.72
CA ALA A 616 -5.26 21.62 15.53
C ALA A 616 -4.03 21.74 14.63
N VAL A 617 -4.15 21.37 13.36
CA VAL A 617 -3.07 21.36 12.38
C VAL A 617 -3.43 22.26 11.21
N ASN A 618 -2.52 23.14 10.80
CA ASN A 618 -2.66 23.97 9.62
C ASN A 618 -1.50 23.71 8.65
N ASN A 619 -1.84 23.49 7.37
CA ASN A 619 -0.88 23.18 6.30
C ASN A 619 -0.68 24.32 5.29
N THR A 620 -1.17 25.52 5.61
CA THR A 620 -1.02 26.71 4.76
C THR A 620 0.47 27.11 4.73
N LEU A 621 1.01 27.29 3.53
CA LEU A 621 2.38 27.77 3.31
C LEU A 621 2.36 29.21 2.79
N SER A 622 3.44 29.93 3.06
CA SER A 622 3.65 31.31 2.60
C SER A 622 5.12 31.53 2.23
N SER A 623 5.45 32.73 1.73
CA SER A 623 6.85 33.13 1.50
C SER A 623 7.68 33.24 2.79
N TYR A 624 7.07 33.04 3.95
CA TYR A 624 7.68 33.08 5.28
C TYR A 624 7.67 31.71 5.98
N THR A 625 7.23 30.63 5.30
CA THR A 625 7.33 29.26 5.79
C THR A 625 8.53 28.51 5.21
N ILE A 626 8.90 27.38 5.83
CA ILE A 626 9.96 26.48 5.36
C ILE A 626 9.40 25.05 5.33
N PRO A 627 9.03 24.51 4.16
CA PRO A 627 9.24 25.07 2.82
C PRO A 627 8.28 26.24 2.49
N PRO A 628 8.63 27.11 1.53
CA PRO A 628 7.83 28.26 1.14
C PRO A 628 6.72 27.89 0.14
N GLY A 629 5.64 28.66 0.16
CA GLY A 629 4.60 28.61 -0.87
C GLY A 629 4.08 30.00 -1.21
N GLU A 630 3.49 30.14 -2.39
CA GLU A 630 2.81 31.35 -2.82
C GLU A 630 1.30 31.12 -2.75
N PHE A 631 0.52 32.18 -2.54
CA PHE A 631 -0.93 32.08 -2.52
C PHE A 631 -1.55 33.10 -3.46
N ASN A 632 -2.45 32.63 -4.32
CA ASN A 632 -3.27 33.45 -5.19
C ASN A 632 -4.70 33.47 -4.68
N ILE A 633 -5.26 34.66 -4.48
CA ILE A 633 -6.67 34.83 -4.10
C ILE A 633 -7.50 34.88 -5.37
N ILE A 634 -8.19 33.79 -5.68
CA ILE A 634 -9.18 33.74 -6.75
C ILE A 634 -10.52 34.18 -6.18
N ASN A 635 -10.98 35.35 -6.61
CA ASN A 635 -12.33 35.81 -6.29
C ASN A 635 -13.32 35.11 -7.24
N LEU A 636 -14.17 34.25 -6.69
CA LEU A 636 -15.26 33.64 -7.45
C LEU A 636 -16.38 34.65 -7.70
N SER A 637 -17.11 34.46 -8.79
CA SER A 637 -18.30 35.23 -9.15
C SER A 637 -19.43 35.13 -8.11
N SER A 638 -19.36 34.15 -7.19
CA SER A 638 -20.25 34.01 -6.02
C SER A 638 -19.87 34.91 -4.83
N GLY A 639 -18.75 35.63 -4.89
CA GLY A 639 -18.21 36.41 -3.77
C GLY A 639 -17.31 35.62 -2.81
N ASN A 640 -17.18 34.29 -3.01
CA ASN A 640 -16.26 33.45 -2.25
C ASN A 640 -14.82 33.64 -2.73
N LYS A 641 -13.85 33.61 -1.80
CA LYS A 641 -12.42 33.63 -2.10
C LYS A 641 -11.87 32.22 -2.01
N ILE A 642 -11.27 31.72 -3.09
CA ILE A 642 -10.44 30.51 -3.04
C ILE A 642 -9.00 30.98 -2.95
N ILE A 643 -8.30 30.54 -1.90
CA ILE A 643 -6.84 30.65 -1.86
C ILE A 643 -6.30 29.42 -2.59
N GLN A 644 -5.72 29.64 -3.76
CA GLN A 644 -4.94 28.62 -4.45
C GLN A 644 -3.50 28.75 -3.98
N GLN A 645 -3.02 27.72 -3.30
CA GLN A 645 -1.65 27.67 -2.83
C GLN A 645 -0.78 26.95 -3.85
N THR A 646 0.31 27.61 -4.26
CA THR A 646 1.30 27.05 -5.19
C THR A 646 2.59 26.82 -4.40
N PRO A 647 2.98 25.57 -4.12
CA PRO A 647 4.27 25.30 -3.48
C PRO A 647 5.41 25.64 -4.43
N ASN A 648 6.53 26.14 -3.89
CA ASN A 648 7.73 26.45 -4.68
C ASN A 648 8.69 25.24 -4.73
N PHE A 649 8.16 24.02 -4.66
CA PHE A 649 8.92 22.77 -4.54
C PHE A 649 8.20 21.61 -5.23
N ASP A 650 8.98 20.63 -5.69
CA ASP A 650 8.52 19.51 -6.54
C ASP A 650 8.12 18.27 -5.73
N PHE A 651 7.27 18.46 -4.73
CA PHE A 651 6.65 17.34 -4.01
C PHE A 651 5.28 17.74 -3.46
N PHE A 652 4.41 16.77 -3.24
CA PHE A 652 3.07 17.03 -2.72
C PHE A 652 3.12 17.54 -1.26
N ASN A 653 2.33 18.57 -0.94
CA ASN A 653 2.22 19.15 0.41
C ASN A 653 1.33 18.29 1.33
N TYR A 654 1.74 17.04 1.53
CA TYR A 654 1.13 16.13 2.48
C TYR A 654 1.12 16.73 3.88
N ALA A 655 0.00 16.61 4.59
CA ALA A 655 -0.21 17.24 5.88
C ALA A 655 -0.84 16.29 6.91
N GLY A 656 -0.76 16.68 8.18
CA GLY A 656 -1.27 15.89 9.31
C GLY A 656 -0.17 15.52 10.30
N ILE A 657 -0.43 14.47 11.08
CA ILE A 657 0.53 13.93 12.05
C ILE A 657 1.29 12.80 11.36
N LEU A 658 2.49 13.12 10.87
CA LEU A 658 3.22 12.28 9.91
C LEU A 658 4.19 11.28 10.59
N ARG A 659 4.49 11.45 11.87
CA ARG A 659 5.37 10.56 12.65
C ARG A 659 4.74 10.21 14.00
N PRO A 660 5.27 9.17 14.68
CA PRO A 660 4.65 8.65 15.89
C PRO A 660 4.35 9.72 16.94
N VAL A 661 3.25 9.50 17.67
CA VAL A 661 2.89 10.30 18.84
C VAL A 661 3.09 9.44 20.07
N GLN A 662 3.75 9.97 21.09
CA GLN A 662 4.09 9.21 22.28
C GLN A 662 3.88 10.05 23.55
N ILE A 663 3.61 9.38 24.66
CA ILE A 663 3.74 9.97 25.99
C ILE A 663 4.98 9.39 26.66
N TRP A 664 5.89 10.26 27.09
CA TRP A 664 7.11 9.90 27.79
C TRP A 664 6.93 10.21 29.27
N HIS A 665 7.11 9.19 30.10
CA HIS A 665 7.14 9.32 31.55
C HIS A 665 8.60 9.27 32.01
N LEU A 666 9.11 10.43 32.43
CA LEU A 666 10.50 10.64 32.83
C LEU A 666 10.57 10.90 34.34
N PRO A 667 11.71 10.58 35.00
CA PRO A 667 11.92 10.95 36.40
C PRO A 667 11.94 12.47 36.57
N GLU A 668 11.86 12.95 37.81
CA GLU A 668 11.86 14.41 38.11
C GLU A 668 13.14 15.10 37.61
N ILE A 669 14.28 14.44 37.84
CA ILE A 669 15.60 14.80 37.33
C ILE A 669 15.95 13.79 36.24
N PHE A 670 16.22 14.27 35.03
CA PHE A 670 16.55 13.40 33.90
C PHE A 670 17.65 14.01 33.01
N ILE A 671 18.32 13.14 32.27
CA ILE A 671 19.29 13.51 31.24
C ILE A 671 18.52 14.14 30.08
N ASN A 672 18.72 15.44 29.89
CA ASN A 672 18.06 16.24 28.87
C ASN A 672 18.83 16.26 27.55
N ASP A 673 20.17 16.11 27.57
CA ASP A 673 20.97 16.00 26.35
C ASP A 673 22.28 15.24 26.58
N ILE A 674 22.79 14.62 25.52
CA ILE A 674 24.14 14.08 25.43
C ILE A 674 24.75 14.42 24.07
N LYS A 675 25.93 15.01 24.08
CA LYS A 675 26.74 15.25 22.87
C LYS A 675 28.00 14.42 22.93
N LEU A 676 28.20 13.58 21.90
CA LEU A 676 29.36 12.70 21.76
C LEU A 676 30.22 13.16 20.57
N ILE A 677 31.53 13.27 20.79
CA ILE A 677 32.51 13.51 19.72
C ILE A 677 33.55 12.39 19.80
N ALA A 678 33.58 11.55 18.76
CA ALA A 678 34.42 10.37 18.68
C ALA A 678 35.17 10.33 17.33
N ASP A 679 36.50 10.42 17.36
CA ASP A 679 37.32 10.55 16.14
C ASP A 679 37.99 9.24 15.71
N CYS A 680 38.65 9.24 14.55
CA CYS A 680 39.34 8.06 14.02
C CYS A 680 40.62 7.66 14.77
N TYR A 681 41.07 8.47 15.75
CA TYR A 681 42.23 8.17 16.59
C TYR A 681 41.84 7.48 17.91
N GLY A 682 40.53 7.32 18.16
CA GLY A 682 40.01 6.76 19.40
C GLY A 682 39.77 7.82 20.49
N ASN A 683 39.92 9.12 20.19
CA ASN A 683 39.56 10.15 21.15
C ASN A 683 38.03 10.19 21.27
N LEU A 684 37.55 10.18 22.51
CA LEU A 684 36.14 10.29 22.86
C LEU A 684 35.97 11.43 23.85
N SER A 685 35.08 12.36 23.54
CA SER A 685 34.60 13.35 24.51
C SER A 685 33.08 13.34 24.57
N TYR A 686 32.55 13.57 25.77
CA TYR A 686 31.12 13.72 25.97
C TYR A 686 30.80 14.96 26.80
N SER A 687 29.61 15.51 26.59
CA SER A 687 28.97 16.49 27.47
C SER A 687 27.51 16.13 27.68
N ILE A 688 27.08 16.12 28.93
CA ILE A 688 25.73 15.76 29.37
C ILE A 688 25.06 17.01 29.94
N GLU A 689 23.81 17.23 29.56
CA GLU A 689 22.94 18.26 30.13
C GLU A 689 21.80 17.59 30.90
N LEU A 690 21.53 18.10 32.10
CA LEU A 690 20.37 17.70 32.90
C LEU A 690 19.24 18.71 32.69
N ASN A 691 17.99 18.27 32.89
CA ASN A 691 16.82 19.14 32.74
C ASN A 691 16.82 20.36 33.68
N GLU A 692 17.51 20.28 34.82
CA GLU A 692 17.58 21.34 35.82
C GLU A 692 19.00 21.57 36.32
N LYS A 693 19.31 22.82 36.69
CA LYS A 693 20.57 23.17 37.35
C LYS A 693 20.44 22.87 38.84
N LEU A 694 21.07 21.79 39.28
CA LEU A 694 21.02 21.33 40.66
C LEU A 694 22.16 21.93 41.50
N GLN A 695 21.86 22.29 42.75
CA GLN A 695 22.89 22.73 43.71
C GLN A 695 23.81 21.59 44.13
N ILE A 696 23.23 20.39 44.28
CA ILE A 696 23.95 19.14 44.54
C ILE A 696 23.75 18.27 43.30
N LEU A 697 24.84 18.00 42.59
CA LEU A 697 24.80 17.18 41.39
C LEU A 697 24.63 15.70 41.76
N PRO A 698 23.78 14.93 41.07
CA PRO A 698 23.74 13.49 41.23
C PRO A 698 25.07 12.88 40.82
N LYS A 699 25.40 11.70 41.37
CA LYS A 699 26.55 10.94 40.89
C LYS A 699 26.25 10.44 39.46
N ILE A 700 27.08 10.83 38.50
CA ILE A 700 26.92 10.49 37.08
C ILE A 700 28.00 9.49 36.68
N ILE A 701 27.58 8.33 36.19
CA ILE A 701 28.48 7.29 35.68
C ILE A 701 28.21 7.11 34.18
N VAL A 702 29.25 7.21 33.37
CA VAL A 702 29.21 7.00 31.93
C VAL A 702 30.02 5.75 31.60
N THR A 703 29.34 4.73 31.07
CA THR A 703 29.94 3.45 30.68
C THR A 703 29.88 3.30 29.16
N ILE A 704 31.02 3.05 28.53
CA ILE A 704 31.09 2.84 27.09
C ILE A 704 31.16 1.34 26.81
N PHE A 705 30.23 0.85 26.00
CA PHE A 705 30.14 -0.55 25.60
C PHE A 705 30.51 -0.75 24.12
N TYR A 706 31.23 -1.84 23.85
CA TYR A 706 31.39 -2.42 22.51
C TYR A 706 30.88 -3.86 22.54
N GLY A 707 29.70 -4.09 21.94
CA GLY A 707 28.94 -5.31 22.19
C GLY A 707 28.61 -5.45 23.68
N HIS A 708 29.02 -6.55 24.31
CA HIS A 708 28.82 -6.79 25.75
C HIS A 708 30.01 -6.38 26.63
N LYS A 709 31.08 -5.82 26.05
CA LYS A 709 32.30 -5.47 26.78
C LYS A 709 32.30 -3.99 27.16
N ILE A 710 32.63 -3.71 28.42
CA ILE A 710 32.94 -2.36 28.88
C ILE A 710 34.35 -2.00 28.40
N VAL A 711 34.46 -0.91 27.65
CA VAL A 711 35.74 -0.42 27.11
C VAL A 711 36.23 0.86 27.78
N ALA A 712 35.33 1.63 28.40
CA ALA A 712 35.67 2.79 29.22
C ALA A 712 34.61 3.02 30.29
N LEU A 713 35.04 3.55 31.44
CA LEU A 713 34.19 3.99 32.55
C LEU A 713 34.67 5.38 32.96
N MET A 714 33.75 6.34 32.97
CA MET A 714 34.01 7.74 33.28
C MET A 714 32.94 8.26 34.26
N GLU A 715 33.26 9.34 34.96
CA GLU A 715 32.32 10.02 35.85
C GLU A 715 32.25 11.52 35.52
N GLY A 716 31.11 12.13 35.87
CA GLY A 716 30.85 13.56 35.71
C GLY A 716 30.06 13.94 34.44
N LEU A 717 29.66 15.22 34.36
CA LEU A 717 28.87 15.79 33.26
C LEU A 717 29.66 15.92 31.95
N ASN A 718 30.97 16.07 32.03
CA ASN A 718 31.85 16.19 30.89
C ASN A 718 33.17 15.46 31.15
N ASN A 719 33.66 14.74 30.14
CA ASN A 719 34.94 14.07 30.24
C ASN A 719 35.53 13.81 28.86
N LYS A 720 36.83 13.51 28.83
CA LYS A 720 37.57 13.10 27.63
C LYS A 720 38.41 11.88 27.95
N THR A 721 38.41 10.90 27.05
CA THR A 721 39.22 9.70 27.16
C THR A 721 39.72 9.26 25.79
N ILE A 722 40.64 8.30 25.77
CA ILE A 722 41.16 7.68 24.56
C ILE A 722 40.91 6.18 24.67
N ILE A 723 40.23 5.62 23.66
CA ILE A 723 40.03 4.17 23.54
C ILE A 723 41.14 3.61 22.67
N GLU A 724 42.11 2.94 23.30
CA GLU A 724 43.20 2.26 22.59
C GLU A 724 42.64 1.23 21.60
N LYS A 725 43.09 1.31 20.34
CA LYS A 725 42.64 0.42 19.24
C LYS A 725 41.11 0.42 19.06
N ALA A 726 40.49 1.60 19.06
CA ALA A 726 39.07 1.75 18.75
C ALA A 726 38.69 1.11 17.39
N ASN A 727 37.58 0.39 17.36
CA ASN A 727 37.02 -0.15 16.13
C ASN A 727 36.24 0.96 15.43
N LEU A 728 36.76 1.45 14.32
CA LEU A 728 36.16 2.58 13.60
C LEU A 728 34.83 2.20 12.96
N TRP A 729 33.91 3.15 12.92
CA TRP A 729 32.72 3.06 12.08
C TRP A 729 33.12 3.32 10.63
N TRP A 730 32.71 2.42 9.73
CA TRP A 730 32.99 2.51 8.30
C TRP A 730 31.71 2.54 7.48
N PRO A 731 31.67 3.37 6.42
CA PRO A 731 30.65 3.28 5.40
C PRO A 731 30.62 1.90 4.74
N ARG A 732 29.46 1.56 4.19
CA ARG A 732 29.25 0.38 3.37
C ARG A 732 30.25 0.35 2.21
N GLY A 733 30.83 -0.82 1.98
CA GLY A 733 31.89 -1.02 0.98
C GLY A 733 33.30 -0.66 1.46
N MET A 734 33.46 0.01 2.62
CA MET A 734 34.78 0.38 3.15
C MET A 734 35.20 -0.40 4.39
N GLY A 735 34.25 -0.99 5.12
CA GLY A 735 34.53 -1.75 6.34
C GLY A 735 33.26 -2.09 7.11
N LYS A 736 33.43 -2.55 8.36
CA LYS A 736 32.30 -2.82 9.27
C LYS A 736 31.80 -1.52 9.92
N PRO A 737 30.49 -1.26 9.98
CA PRO A 737 29.92 -0.12 10.69
C PRO A 737 29.89 -0.39 12.20
N ASN A 738 31.06 -0.30 12.84
CA ASN A 738 31.18 -0.57 14.28
C ASN A 738 30.47 0.52 15.10
N LEU A 739 29.54 0.10 15.95
CA LEU A 739 28.83 0.97 16.89
C LEU A 739 29.19 0.62 18.34
N TYR A 740 29.24 1.67 19.16
CA TYR A 740 29.40 1.64 20.60
C TYR A 740 28.11 2.17 21.24
N ILE A 741 27.91 1.89 22.52
CA ILE A 741 26.81 2.45 23.31
C ILE A 741 27.41 3.25 24.46
N ALA A 742 27.07 4.53 24.56
CA ALA A 742 27.32 5.34 25.74
C ALA A 742 26.13 5.22 26.69
N GLU A 743 26.28 4.47 27.77
CA GLU A 743 25.29 4.37 28.84
C GLU A 743 25.60 5.39 29.92
N VAL A 744 24.66 6.29 30.18
CA VAL A 744 24.72 7.29 31.26
C VAL A 744 23.73 6.90 32.35
N LYS A 745 24.21 6.77 33.58
CA LYS A 745 23.40 6.49 34.77
C LYS A 745 23.53 7.61 35.78
N LEU A 746 22.40 8.12 36.24
CA LEU A 746 22.32 9.09 37.33
C LEU A 746 21.98 8.37 38.64
N PHE A 747 22.75 8.63 39.69
CA PHE A 747 22.50 8.11 41.02
C PHE A 747 22.32 9.25 42.02
N SER A 748 21.38 9.08 42.94
CA SER A 748 21.20 9.97 44.08
C SER A 748 22.42 9.91 45.00
N GLU A 749 22.99 11.08 45.31
CA GLU A 749 24.11 11.22 46.26
C GLU A 749 23.76 10.63 47.64
N ASN A 750 22.52 10.85 48.11
CA ASN A 750 22.14 10.58 49.49
C ASN A 750 21.97 9.09 49.82
N ASN A 751 21.60 8.26 48.83
CA ASN A 751 21.23 6.86 49.06
C ASN A 751 21.67 5.91 47.95
N GLY A 752 22.38 6.39 46.91
CA GLY A 752 22.87 5.56 45.81
C GLY A 752 21.76 4.98 44.92
N ILE A 753 20.53 5.47 45.02
CA ILE A 753 19.41 5.01 44.19
C ILE A 753 19.59 5.52 42.76
N LEU A 754 19.36 4.63 41.79
CA LEU A 754 19.35 4.98 40.37
C LEU A 754 18.15 5.89 40.06
N ILE A 755 18.44 7.10 39.56
CA ILE A 755 17.46 8.13 39.23
C ILE A 755 17.03 8.04 37.77
N ASP A 756 17.98 7.91 36.84
CA ASP A 756 17.73 7.91 35.40
C ASP A 756 18.81 7.13 34.65
N VAL A 757 18.43 6.62 33.48
CA VAL A 757 19.33 5.93 32.55
C VAL A 757 19.06 6.41 31.14
N TYR A 758 20.13 6.68 30.40
CA TYR A 758 20.08 7.00 28.97
C TYR A 758 21.17 6.25 28.22
N ARG A 759 20.88 5.80 27.00
CA ARG A 759 21.80 5.00 26.17
C ARG A 759 21.84 5.57 24.76
N GLU A 760 23.01 5.99 24.33
CA GLU A 760 23.23 6.60 23.02
C GLU A 760 24.17 5.74 22.17
N PRO A 761 23.70 5.19 21.03
CA PRO A 761 24.57 4.59 20.04
C PRO A 761 25.47 5.64 19.38
N PHE A 762 26.75 5.33 19.16
CA PHE A 762 27.67 6.20 18.42
C PHE A 762 28.78 5.39 17.73
N GLY A 763 29.55 6.03 16.84
CA GLY A 763 30.67 5.40 16.13
C GLY A 763 31.92 6.27 16.08
N PHE A 764 33.10 5.66 16.23
CA PHE A 764 34.38 6.37 16.07
C PHE A 764 34.65 6.60 14.59
N ARG A 765 34.59 7.87 14.16
CA ARG A 765 34.93 8.25 12.78
C ARG A 765 35.27 9.72 12.63
N SER A 766 36.16 10.04 11.69
CA SER A 766 36.49 11.42 11.31
C SER A 766 36.07 11.69 9.87
N ILE A 767 35.63 12.92 9.61
CA ILE A 767 35.30 13.43 8.28
C ILE A 767 36.22 14.62 8.00
N SER A 768 36.87 14.64 6.84
CA SER A 768 37.63 15.80 6.34
C SER A 768 37.39 16.00 4.86
N ILE A 769 37.68 17.20 4.37
CA ILE A 769 37.75 17.51 2.94
C ILE A 769 39.18 17.96 2.66
N GLU A 770 39.87 17.22 1.80
CA GLU A 770 41.27 17.46 1.41
C GLU A 770 41.35 17.38 -0.11
N ASP A 771 41.94 18.39 -0.76
CA ASP A 771 42.08 18.48 -2.23
C ASP A 771 40.77 18.25 -3.02
N GLY A 772 39.64 18.72 -2.47
CA GLY A 772 38.31 18.56 -3.08
C GLY A 772 37.71 17.16 -2.93
N LEU A 773 38.35 16.26 -2.20
CA LEU A 773 37.87 14.91 -1.92
C LEU A 773 37.28 14.81 -0.52
N ILE A 774 36.22 14.04 -0.37
CA ILE A 774 35.65 13.70 0.95
C ILE A 774 36.45 12.52 1.51
N LEU A 775 36.97 12.66 2.73
CA LEU A 775 37.67 11.60 3.44
C LEU A 775 36.86 11.16 4.65
N ILE A 776 36.65 9.85 4.78
CA ILE A 776 36.14 9.22 6.00
C ILE A 776 37.26 8.36 6.56
N ASN A 777 37.67 8.64 7.81
CA ASN A 777 38.80 7.99 8.47
C ASN A 777 40.09 8.03 7.62
N LYS A 778 40.37 9.19 7.01
CA LYS A 778 41.52 9.44 6.11
C LYS A 778 41.54 8.64 4.81
N LYS A 779 40.42 8.02 4.43
CA LYS A 779 40.27 7.32 3.15
C LYS A 779 39.25 8.04 2.29
N HIS A 780 39.53 8.13 0.99
CA HIS A 780 38.61 8.73 0.04
C HIS A 780 37.27 8.00 0.08
N PHE A 781 36.20 8.78 0.19
CA PHE A 781 34.82 8.32 0.14
C PHE A 781 34.14 8.91 -1.09
N TYR A 782 33.49 8.05 -1.86
CA TYR A 782 32.65 8.44 -2.98
C TYR A 782 31.20 8.12 -2.64
N CYS A 783 30.36 9.15 -2.65
CA CYS A 783 28.93 9.04 -2.42
C CYS A 783 28.26 8.45 -3.67
N PHE A 784 27.75 7.22 -3.56
CA PHE A 784 26.99 6.54 -4.59
C PHE A 784 25.60 6.19 -4.04
N GLY A 785 24.58 6.88 -4.53
CA GLY A 785 23.19 6.67 -4.15
C GLY A 785 22.27 7.80 -4.59
N PHE A 786 21.31 8.19 -3.73
CA PHE A 786 20.10 8.89 -4.17
C PHE A 786 19.73 10.11 -3.32
N GLY A 787 19.03 11.07 -3.93
CA GLY A 787 18.06 11.88 -3.20
C GLY A 787 16.80 11.04 -3.00
N MET A 788 16.33 10.90 -1.76
CA MET A 788 15.16 10.09 -1.43
C MET A 788 13.94 10.98 -1.14
N HIS A 789 12.80 10.37 -0.81
CA HIS A 789 11.67 11.03 -0.15
C HIS A 789 11.01 10.08 0.87
N GLU A 790 10.46 10.61 1.96
CA GLU A 790 9.46 9.88 2.77
C GLU A 790 8.13 9.99 2.04
N ASP A 791 7.87 9.07 1.11
CA ASP A 791 6.67 9.05 0.28
C ASP A 791 6.27 7.59 0.00
N PHE A 792 5.00 7.28 0.16
CA PHE A 792 4.45 5.98 -0.18
C PHE A 792 2.94 6.08 -0.42
N GLU A 793 2.43 5.15 -1.23
CA GLU A 793 1.01 5.03 -1.51
C GLU A 793 0.17 4.95 -0.22
N VAL A 794 -1.01 5.55 -0.25
CA VAL A 794 -2.01 5.57 0.84
C VAL A 794 -1.64 6.46 2.03
N HIS A 795 -0.50 6.24 2.67
CA HIS A 795 -0.13 7.00 3.88
C HIS A 795 0.71 8.26 3.58
N GLY A 796 1.07 8.50 2.32
CA GLY A 796 1.87 9.64 1.88
C GLY A 796 3.18 9.68 2.68
N ARG A 797 3.41 10.80 3.38
CA ARG A 797 4.57 11.00 4.26
C ARG A 797 4.49 10.35 5.63
N GLY A 798 3.43 9.59 5.90
CA GLY A 798 3.30 8.84 7.14
C GLY A 798 4.47 7.88 7.34
N PHE A 799 5.10 7.91 8.51
CA PHE A 799 6.19 7.00 8.82
C PHE A 799 5.70 5.55 8.92
N ASP A 800 6.25 4.68 8.05
CA ASP A 800 6.03 3.24 8.08
C ASP A 800 7.37 2.49 8.15
N ARG A 801 7.52 1.65 9.19
CA ARG A 801 8.74 0.85 9.44
C ARG A 801 8.99 -0.18 8.34
N SER A 802 7.94 -0.76 7.78
CA SER A 802 8.00 -1.74 6.70
C SER A 802 8.52 -1.11 5.43
N VAL A 803 8.03 0.10 5.09
CA VAL A 803 8.50 0.87 3.93
C VAL A 803 9.95 1.29 4.13
N MET A 804 10.30 1.86 5.29
CA MET A 804 11.69 2.22 5.61
C MET A 804 12.66 1.04 5.47
N ILE A 805 12.31 -0.13 6.00
CA ILE A 805 13.17 -1.31 5.91
C ILE A 805 13.25 -1.82 4.46
N LYS A 806 12.15 -1.78 3.71
CA LYS A 806 12.14 -2.12 2.28
C LYS A 806 13.08 -1.21 1.48
N ASP A 807 12.97 0.11 1.67
CA ASP A 807 13.82 1.11 1.03
C ASP A 807 15.30 0.83 1.30
N LEU A 808 15.67 0.66 2.56
CA LEU A 808 17.07 0.42 2.94
C LEU A 808 17.58 -0.95 2.44
N ASN A 809 16.71 -1.95 2.32
CA ASN A 809 17.08 -3.23 1.70
C ASN A 809 17.31 -3.11 0.19
N ILE A 810 16.50 -2.32 -0.52
CA ILE A 810 16.70 -2.00 -1.95
C ILE A 810 18.01 -1.21 -2.12
N PHE A 811 18.24 -0.24 -1.25
CA PHE A 811 19.45 0.56 -1.22
C PHE A 811 20.70 -0.32 -1.08
N GLU A 812 20.66 -1.30 -0.18
CA GLU A 812 21.73 -2.29 -0.02
C GLU A 812 21.89 -3.22 -1.22
N TRP A 813 20.77 -3.64 -1.84
CA TRP A 813 20.78 -4.48 -3.04
C TRP A 813 21.44 -3.77 -4.24
N LEU A 814 21.24 -2.45 -4.36
CA LEU A 814 21.88 -1.60 -5.37
C LEU A 814 23.36 -1.31 -5.09
N ASN A 815 23.90 -1.80 -3.96
CA ASN A 815 25.22 -1.41 -3.45
C ASN A 815 25.39 0.10 -3.26
N ALA A 816 24.29 0.83 -3.05
CA ALA A 816 24.35 2.24 -2.68
C ALA A 816 24.93 2.38 -1.26
N ASN A 817 25.66 3.47 -1.03
CA ASN A 817 26.36 3.74 0.23
C ASN A 817 26.05 5.10 0.85
N CYS A 818 25.28 5.95 0.16
CA CYS A 818 25.07 7.35 0.53
C CYS A 818 23.72 7.89 0.04
N TYR A 819 22.93 8.54 0.89
CA TYR A 819 21.72 9.24 0.46
C TYR A 819 21.59 10.63 1.09
N ARG A 820 20.77 11.48 0.48
CA ARG A 820 20.38 12.79 1.02
C ARG A 820 18.91 12.77 1.44
N THR A 821 18.61 13.34 2.61
CA THR A 821 17.22 13.46 3.12
C THR A 821 16.48 14.57 2.39
N SER A 822 16.25 14.38 1.09
CA SER A 822 15.64 15.38 0.22
C SER A 822 14.14 15.49 0.55
N HIS A 823 13.56 16.64 0.89
CA HIS A 823 14.18 17.93 1.17
C HIS A 823 13.86 18.38 2.58
N TYR A 824 14.08 17.51 3.56
CA TYR A 824 13.72 17.69 4.96
C TYR A 824 14.31 16.57 5.83
N PRO A 825 14.50 16.77 7.14
CA PRO A 825 15.01 15.72 8.02
C PRO A 825 14.03 14.55 8.04
N TYR A 826 14.51 13.32 7.83
CA TYR A 826 13.68 12.11 7.89
C TYR A 826 13.48 11.61 9.33
N SER A 827 12.71 10.53 9.50
CA SER A 827 12.50 9.92 10.81
C SER A 827 13.81 9.48 11.48
N GLU A 828 13.81 9.59 12.80
CA GLU A 828 14.92 9.20 13.66
C GLU A 828 15.26 7.72 13.49
N GLU A 829 14.26 6.85 13.34
CA GLU A 829 14.48 5.42 13.10
C GLU A 829 15.32 5.14 11.85
N ARG A 830 15.18 5.96 10.80
CA ARG A 830 15.96 5.80 9.57
C ARG A 830 17.42 6.18 9.79
N ALA A 831 17.71 7.20 10.60
CA ALA A 831 19.07 7.58 10.96
C ALA A 831 19.79 6.48 11.77
N TYR A 832 19.10 5.87 12.75
CA TYR A 832 19.64 4.72 13.50
C TYR A 832 19.88 3.50 12.61
N GLU A 833 19.01 3.22 11.64
CA GLU A 833 19.24 2.15 10.67
C GLU A 833 20.39 2.46 9.72
N ALA A 834 20.58 3.72 9.31
CA ALA A 834 21.72 4.15 8.50
C ALA A 834 23.04 3.95 9.26
N ASP A 835 23.09 4.31 10.55
CA ASP A 835 24.24 4.05 11.42
C ASP A 835 24.57 2.56 11.48
N ARG A 836 23.56 1.71 11.72
CA ARG A 836 23.73 0.26 11.85
C ARG A 836 24.21 -0.39 10.55
N ARG A 837 23.74 0.11 9.40
CA ARG A 837 24.04 -0.46 8.06
C ARG A 837 25.31 0.12 7.43
N GLY A 838 25.88 1.19 8.00
CA GLY A 838 27.00 1.89 7.40
C GLY A 838 26.60 2.75 6.20
N ILE A 839 25.34 3.17 6.12
CA ILE A 839 24.87 4.02 5.02
C ILE A 839 25.12 5.46 5.43
N VAL A 840 25.81 6.22 4.58
CA VAL A 840 26.14 7.62 4.80
C VAL A 840 24.95 8.51 4.47
N VAL A 841 24.78 9.59 5.23
CA VAL A 841 23.64 10.50 5.12
C VAL A 841 24.12 11.94 5.02
N ILE A 842 23.58 12.67 4.02
CA ILE A 842 23.58 14.13 4.00
C ILE A 842 22.22 14.57 4.53
N THR A 843 22.19 15.09 5.74
CA THR A 843 20.94 15.54 6.38
C THR A 843 20.63 16.96 5.94
N GLU A 844 19.40 17.19 5.51
CA GLU A 844 18.93 18.43 4.91
C GLU A 844 17.75 19.04 5.68
N VAL A 845 17.81 20.34 5.92
CA VAL A 845 16.74 21.15 6.51
C VAL A 845 15.63 21.45 5.48
N PRO A 846 14.35 21.73 5.85
CA PRO A 846 13.27 21.87 4.87
C PRO A 846 13.30 23.09 3.93
N ALA A 847 14.45 23.74 3.77
CA ALA A 847 14.66 24.97 3.02
C ALA A 847 14.83 24.71 1.51
N VAL A 848 13.79 24.18 0.87
CA VAL A 848 13.71 24.02 -0.59
C VAL A 848 13.03 25.21 -1.25
N GLY A 849 13.50 25.64 -2.43
CA GLY A 849 12.80 26.63 -3.25
C GLY A 849 12.68 28.02 -2.63
N LEU A 850 13.61 28.40 -1.76
CA LEU A 850 13.61 29.69 -1.06
C LEU A 850 13.77 30.85 -2.04
N ARG A 851 12.80 31.77 -2.06
CA ARG A 851 12.85 33.03 -2.86
C ARG A 851 12.93 34.30 -2.01
N ASN A 852 12.62 34.19 -0.72
CA ASN A 852 12.61 35.26 0.26
C ASN A 852 13.80 35.07 1.22
N PHE A 853 14.45 36.17 1.62
CA PHE A 853 15.62 36.17 2.50
C PHE A 853 15.44 37.15 3.67
N ASP A 854 14.21 37.33 4.12
CA ASP A 854 13.89 38.18 5.27
C ASP A 854 14.46 37.64 6.59
N LYS A 855 14.75 38.55 7.55
CA LYS A 855 15.29 38.21 8.87
C LYS A 855 14.36 37.31 9.69
N SER A 856 13.05 37.42 9.54
CA SER A 856 12.08 36.53 10.22
C SER A 856 12.21 35.09 9.73
N LEU A 857 12.34 34.90 8.42
CA LEU A 857 12.58 33.59 7.81
C LEU A 857 13.94 33.03 8.20
N ALA A 858 14.98 33.87 8.28
CA ALA A 858 16.31 33.47 8.75
C ALA A 858 16.27 32.92 10.18
N LYS A 859 15.48 33.53 11.08
CA LYS A 859 15.27 33.03 12.45
C LYS A 859 14.58 31.67 12.48
N LEU A 860 13.55 31.49 11.66
CA LEU A 860 12.86 30.20 11.55
C LEU A 860 13.81 29.11 11.01
N HIS A 861 14.59 29.45 10.00
CA HIS A 861 15.60 28.56 9.43
C HIS A 861 16.68 28.19 10.46
N ALA A 862 17.20 29.18 11.19
CA ALA A 862 18.14 28.98 12.29
C ALA A 862 17.58 28.04 13.38
N LYS A 863 16.30 28.20 13.74
CA LYS A 863 15.60 27.31 14.68
C LYS A 863 15.57 25.87 14.15
N MET A 864 15.14 25.66 12.90
CA MET A 864 15.09 24.33 12.28
C MET A 864 16.47 23.68 12.12
N ILE A 865 17.51 24.45 11.79
CA ILE A 865 18.91 23.97 11.78
C ILE A 865 19.33 23.50 13.17
N THR A 866 19.02 24.31 14.19
CA THR A 866 19.37 24.01 15.59
C THR A 866 18.68 22.72 16.05
N GLU A 867 17.39 22.59 15.77
CA GLU A 867 16.59 21.39 16.08
C GLU A 867 17.11 20.14 15.34
N MET A 868 17.37 20.25 14.04
CA MET A 868 17.93 19.15 13.23
C MET A 868 19.29 18.69 13.75
N ILE A 869 20.21 19.60 14.02
CA ILE A 869 21.55 19.26 14.53
C ILE A 869 21.44 18.69 15.94
N ASN A 870 20.61 19.26 16.81
CA ASN A 870 20.43 18.74 18.16
C ASN A 870 19.93 17.30 18.16
N ARG A 871 19.02 16.96 17.24
CA ARG A 871 18.50 15.61 17.05
C ARG A 871 19.56 14.66 16.47
N ASP A 872 20.30 15.09 15.45
CA ASP A 872 21.09 14.17 14.61
C ASP A 872 22.62 14.18 14.87
N LYS A 873 23.12 15.06 15.75
CA LYS A 873 24.57 15.28 15.99
C LYS A 873 25.37 14.03 16.36
N ASN A 874 24.76 13.03 17.00
CA ASN A 874 25.44 11.83 17.48
C ASN A 874 25.50 10.70 16.45
N HIS A 875 24.74 10.79 15.34
CA HIS A 875 24.74 9.77 14.30
C HIS A 875 26.07 9.75 13.53
N PRO A 876 26.85 8.65 13.55
CA PRO A 876 28.05 8.52 12.74
C PRO A 876 27.76 8.54 11.23
N SER A 877 26.57 8.08 10.80
CA SER A 877 26.13 8.07 9.39
C SER A 877 25.99 9.47 8.80
N VAL A 878 25.59 10.45 9.59
CA VAL A 878 25.48 11.84 9.14
C VAL A 878 26.87 12.40 8.92
N ILE A 879 27.18 12.79 7.68
CA ILE A 879 28.50 13.32 7.30
C ILE A 879 28.48 14.79 6.90
N ALA A 880 27.32 15.37 6.58
CA ALA A 880 27.22 16.75 6.13
C ALA A 880 25.84 17.31 6.45
N TRP A 881 25.78 18.62 6.65
CA TRP A 881 24.55 19.39 6.84
C TRP A 881 24.24 20.18 5.58
N SER A 882 23.13 19.85 4.90
CA SER A 882 22.61 20.62 3.78
C SER A 882 21.64 21.69 4.29
N LEU A 883 21.99 22.96 4.08
CA LEU A 883 21.22 24.10 4.59
C LEU A 883 20.10 24.55 3.65
N ALA A 884 20.09 24.13 2.39
CA ALA A 884 19.01 24.46 1.46
C ALA A 884 19.07 23.58 0.22
N ASN A 885 17.94 23.50 -0.48
CA ASN A 885 17.84 22.94 -1.81
C ASN A 885 17.32 23.98 -2.81
N GLU A 886 18.14 24.30 -3.79
CA GLU A 886 17.84 25.21 -4.89
C GLU A 886 17.25 26.57 -4.42
N PRO A 887 17.93 27.28 -3.49
CA PRO A 887 17.52 28.63 -3.15
C PRO A 887 17.80 29.58 -4.33
N LEU A 888 16.94 30.57 -4.51
CA LEU A 888 17.12 31.62 -5.51
C LEU A 888 18.29 32.53 -5.11
N ILE A 889 19.31 32.64 -5.96
CA ILE A 889 20.49 33.45 -5.65
C ILE A 889 20.19 34.92 -6.00
N LYS A 890 20.09 35.79 -4.98
CA LYS A 890 19.76 37.22 -5.10
C LYS A 890 20.88 38.13 -4.57
N GLY A 891 22.13 37.90 -5.01
CA GLY A 891 23.28 38.72 -4.61
C GLY A 891 23.47 38.80 -3.09
N ASP A 892 23.74 40.01 -2.58
CA ASP A 892 24.09 40.29 -1.18
C ASP A 892 23.04 39.78 -0.17
N ALA A 893 21.75 39.86 -0.50
CA ALA A 893 20.68 39.42 0.42
C ALA A 893 20.74 37.91 0.70
N SER A 894 20.94 37.09 -0.33
CA SER A 894 21.15 35.65 -0.14
C SER A 894 22.48 35.35 0.55
N PHE A 895 23.52 36.14 0.29
CA PHE A 895 24.83 35.96 0.91
C PHE A 895 24.78 36.21 2.43
N GLU A 896 24.24 37.36 2.86
CA GLU A 896 24.09 37.68 4.30
C GLU A 896 23.25 36.63 5.02
N TYR A 897 22.12 36.24 4.40
CA TYR A 897 21.23 35.22 4.93
C TYR A 897 21.95 33.88 5.20
N PHE A 898 22.66 33.34 4.20
CA PHE A 898 23.35 32.05 4.36
C PHE A 898 24.66 32.15 5.16
N SER A 899 25.31 33.32 5.19
CA SER A 899 26.50 33.57 6.00
C SER A 899 26.19 33.37 7.49
N ASP A 900 25.14 34.01 7.99
CA ASP A 900 24.72 33.90 9.40
C ASP A 900 24.36 32.45 9.77
N LEU A 901 23.64 31.75 8.89
CA LEU A 901 23.26 30.35 9.10
C LEU A 901 24.45 29.40 9.06
N THR A 902 25.46 29.68 8.22
CA THR A 902 26.70 28.89 8.15
C THR A 902 27.53 29.08 9.43
N ILE A 903 27.63 30.30 9.94
CA ILE A 903 28.31 30.60 11.22
C ILE A 903 27.61 29.87 12.37
N LEU A 904 26.28 29.95 12.44
CA LEU A 904 25.48 29.22 13.42
C LEU A 904 25.73 27.71 13.34
N THR A 905 25.61 27.14 12.15
CA THR A 905 25.80 25.69 11.92
C THR A 905 27.19 25.25 12.36
N ARG A 906 28.23 26.03 12.05
CA ARG A 906 29.62 25.75 12.45
C ARG A 906 29.81 25.81 13.97
N HIS A 907 29.10 26.71 14.65
CA HIS A 907 29.11 26.81 16.11
C HIS A 907 28.43 25.60 16.77
N LEU A 908 27.31 25.15 16.21
CA LEU A 908 26.56 23.99 16.69
C LEU A 908 27.35 22.68 16.48
N ASP A 909 27.90 22.49 15.27
CA ASP A 909 28.69 21.33 14.91
C ASP A 909 29.97 21.68 14.10
N PRO A 910 31.15 21.69 14.75
CA PRO A 910 32.42 21.91 14.06
C PRO A 910 32.95 20.65 13.36
N THR A 911 32.31 19.49 13.53
CA THR A 911 32.88 18.17 13.14
C THR A 911 32.52 17.72 11.73
N ARG A 912 31.60 18.42 11.05
CA ARG A 912 31.08 18.05 9.73
C ARG A 912 31.12 19.20 8.72
N PRO A 913 31.28 18.93 7.42
CA PRO A 913 31.06 19.91 6.37
C PRO A 913 29.61 20.42 6.33
N ILE A 914 29.47 21.62 5.77
CA ILE A 914 28.20 22.33 5.55
C ILE A 914 28.07 22.51 4.04
N THR A 915 26.87 22.31 3.50
CA THR A 915 26.61 22.40 2.06
C THR A 915 25.21 22.95 1.79
N ALA A 916 24.88 23.15 0.52
CA ALA A 916 23.55 23.41 0.00
C ALA A 916 23.50 22.88 -1.43
N VAL A 917 22.32 22.49 -1.91
CA VAL A 917 22.12 22.06 -3.29
C VAL A 917 21.75 23.27 -4.14
N PHE A 918 22.40 23.43 -5.30
CA PHE A 918 22.14 24.53 -6.23
C PHE A 918 21.62 23.99 -7.56
N GLY A 919 20.57 24.62 -8.09
CA GLY A 919 19.94 24.23 -9.36
C GLY A 919 20.76 24.69 -10.58
N TRP A 920 20.52 24.07 -11.74
CA TRP A 920 21.29 24.25 -12.97
C TRP A 920 21.40 25.72 -13.42
N TYR A 921 20.29 26.48 -13.39
CA TYR A 921 20.27 27.89 -13.82
C TYR A 921 20.97 28.87 -12.85
N HIS A 922 21.15 28.49 -11.58
CA HIS A 922 21.74 29.34 -10.56
C HIS A 922 23.22 29.00 -10.26
N GLY A 923 23.69 27.80 -10.61
CA GLY A 923 25.05 27.35 -10.36
C GLY A 923 26.14 28.05 -11.18
N LEU A 924 25.86 28.39 -12.45
CA LEU A 924 26.83 29.06 -13.33
C LEU A 924 27.17 30.48 -12.84
N GLY A 925 26.15 31.27 -12.48
CA GLY A 925 26.35 32.62 -11.95
C GLY A 925 27.07 32.66 -10.60
N LEU A 926 26.86 31.65 -9.75
CA LEU A 926 27.55 31.55 -8.45
C LEU A 926 29.01 31.11 -8.61
N ILE A 927 29.31 30.17 -9.51
CA ILE A 927 30.69 29.75 -9.80
C ILE A 927 31.48 30.92 -10.37
N ASP A 928 30.86 31.70 -11.27
CA ASP A 928 31.51 32.89 -11.85
C ASP A 928 31.67 34.00 -10.80
N ALA A 929 30.66 34.26 -9.95
CA ALA A 929 30.78 35.23 -8.86
C ALA A 929 31.80 34.82 -7.77
N ILE A 930 31.92 33.53 -7.45
CA ILE A 930 32.92 33.00 -6.50
C ILE A 930 34.32 33.07 -7.13
N LYS A 931 34.46 32.76 -8.43
CA LYS A 931 35.72 32.94 -9.16
C LYS A 931 36.13 34.40 -9.18
N ASP A 932 35.22 35.32 -9.48
CA ASP A 932 35.52 36.75 -9.52
C ASP A 932 35.87 37.30 -8.13
N SER A 933 35.19 36.85 -7.09
CA SER A 933 35.50 37.20 -5.70
C SER A 933 36.88 36.67 -5.26
N LEU A 934 37.22 35.42 -5.59
CA LEU A 934 38.53 34.84 -5.30
C LEU A 934 39.66 35.51 -6.12
N VAL A 935 39.41 35.85 -7.39
CA VAL A 935 40.38 36.59 -8.21
C VAL A 935 40.59 38.00 -7.64
N SER A 936 39.55 38.66 -7.13
CA SER A 936 39.67 40.00 -6.52
C SER A 936 40.38 40.03 -5.16
N GLN A 937 40.42 38.91 -4.44
CA GLN A 937 41.16 38.80 -3.17
C GLN A 937 42.62 38.38 -3.36
N PHE A 938 43.00 37.91 -4.55
CA PHE A 938 44.37 37.48 -4.89
C PHE A 938 45.07 38.38 -5.95
N SER A 939 44.42 39.46 -6.40
CA SER A 939 45.02 40.58 -7.14
C SER A 939 45.19 41.78 -6.23
#